data_AF-A0AAU7E683-F1
#
_entry.id   AF-A0AAU7E683-F1
#
_cell.length_a   1.000
_cell.length_b   1.000
_cell.length_c   1.000
_cell.angle_alpha   90.00
_cell.angle_beta   90.00
_cell.angle_gamma   90.00
#
_symmetry.space_group_name_H-M   'P 1'
#
loop_
_entity.id
_entity.type
_entity.pdbx_description
1 polymer ?
#
loop_
_entity_poly.entity_id
_entity_poly.type
_entity_poly.pdbx_seq_one_letter_code
_entity_poly.pdbx_strand_id
1 'polypeptide(L)'
;MSKKELHEKLIFAIECQDVEGVIEAIREGAEVNDKVINRAYAFLESLEMEYADDKALYAGCTAKNSDQDYIYRIVSRYAKGQKLDTIINTMFNRKTNALKSKGEIITPKNKRELIKLMNKKRQYLGDIDISNIKDFSELFTDVIRTDFGGIELWDTNHVVNMNRMFEKFNFSKIKSGSPLFDWISNMDTSNVSDMGYMFAKSTGFDIDISKWNTSKVLNMSYMFLEAESFNQDISSWDTSNVLCMVHMFDGAKSFKQNIDNWDISGINKDYRKTNEKKYNFLNNEQLCDYKLYENCPTKPKWLMPCKKENGKYKPNTKLALILLAKDKNINLGDIDISNIDDLSLLFINCERDFSGIESWNTSHVVNMSNMFAYSNMNQDIGMWDTSKVTYMDGMFQNTPFNQNINNWNISNVKDLSSMFYCAEDFNQPLDKWDTSRVKSMHYMFYRALKFNQDIGLWNTSKVKDMNHMFSNAESFNQNINNWNVSNVKNMHGMFFYTKKFNQPLDKWDTGKVTNMASMFQSSKRFNQNISSWNVSHVKNFSYMFKKTEDFNQPLNGWDITGTTSLAYMFSHAKSFNSPLNEWDTSKIKDMTGMFQLTEKFNQPLSDWDVSNVETMHAMFSESKSFNQDISSWNLKSIKDLSYFLHKAEAYTYSLKSWRLNKRVVDKYYIVEGTNIEEPTWY
;
A
#
# COMPACT_ATOMS: atom_id res chain seq x y z
N MET A 1 -3.06 51.61 31.32
CA MET A 1 -1.68 51.81 30.84
C MET A 1 -1.39 53.29 30.77
N SER A 2 -0.15 53.70 31.07
CA SER A 2 0.28 55.08 30.86
C SER A 2 0.32 55.41 29.35
N LYS A 3 0.24 56.70 28.98
CA LYS A 3 0.37 57.11 27.56
C LYS A 3 1.66 56.59 26.91
N LYS A 4 2.73 56.47 27.70
CA LYS A 4 4.02 55.93 27.26
C LYS A 4 3.95 54.42 26.98
N GLU A 5 3.33 53.65 27.87
CA GLU A 5 3.12 52.20 27.69
C GLU A 5 2.22 51.89 26.49
N LEU A 6 1.17 52.68 26.27
CA LEU A 6 0.28 52.52 25.12
C LEU A 6 1.00 52.83 23.80
N HIS A 7 1.87 53.83 23.81
CA HIS A 7 2.70 54.16 22.68
C HIS A 7 3.72 53.05 22.38
N GLU A 8 4.35 52.47 23.40
CA GLU A 8 5.26 51.32 23.25
C GLU A 8 4.51 50.06 22.76
N LYS A 9 3.30 49.79 23.26
CA LYS A 9 2.43 48.70 22.78
C LYS A 9 2.07 48.88 21.30
N LEU A 10 1.75 50.11 20.88
CA LEU A 10 1.47 50.43 19.49
C LEU A 10 2.69 50.22 18.59
N ILE A 11 3.87 50.71 19.00
CA ILE A 11 5.12 50.50 18.25
C ILE A 11 5.44 49.02 18.13
N PHE A 12 5.32 48.27 19.24
CA PHE A 12 5.55 46.83 19.24
C PHE A 12 4.60 46.08 18.30
N ALA A 13 3.30 46.42 18.31
CA ALA A 13 2.33 45.83 17.40
C ALA A 13 2.66 46.12 15.91
N ILE A 14 3.18 47.32 15.60
CA ILE A 14 3.65 47.67 14.26
C ILE A 14 4.86 46.81 13.86
N GLU A 15 5.84 46.67 14.76
CA GLU A 15 7.04 45.86 14.51
C GLU A 15 6.73 44.37 14.35
N CYS A 16 5.72 43.88 15.07
CA CYS A 16 5.20 42.51 14.94
C CYS A 16 4.22 42.32 13.78
N GLN A 17 3.90 43.38 13.02
CA GLN A 17 2.97 43.33 11.88
C GLN A 17 1.54 42.88 12.28
N ASP A 18 1.14 43.18 13.52
CA ASP A 18 -0.15 42.78 14.10
C ASP A 18 -1.19 43.89 13.92
N VAL A 19 -2.02 43.76 12.88
CA VAL A 19 -3.10 44.71 12.57
C VAL A 19 -4.10 44.88 13.72
N GLU A 20 -4.48 43.79 14.39
CA GLU A 20 -5.47 43.83 15.47
C GLU A 20 -4.86 44.47 16.73
N GLY A 21 -3.61 44.13 17.05
CA GLY A 21 -2.85 44.78 18.13
C GLY A 21 -2.69 46.29 17.91
N VAL A 22 -2.48 46.73 16.66
CA VAL A 22 -2.45 48.15 16.29
C VAL A 22 -3.81 48.82 16.48
N ILE A 23 -4.89 48.18 16.04
CA ILE A 23 -6.25 48.70 16.21
C ILE A 23 -6.61 48.84 17.69
N GLU A 24 -6.32 47.80 18.49
CA GLU A 24 -6.60 47.79 19.92
C GLU A 24 -5.81 48.88 20.64
N ALA A 25 -4.51 49.02 20.37
CA ALA A 25 -3.69 50.07 20.98
C ALA A 25 -4.21 51.48 20.67
N ILE A 26 -4.66 51.75 19.44
CA ILE A 26 -5.25 53.05 19.07
C ILE A 26 -6.60 53.26 19.77
N ARG A 27 -7.46 52.23 19.87
CA ARG A 27 -8.73 52.31 20.63
C ARG A 27 -8.51 52.60 22.11
N GLU A 28 -7.46 52.04 22.69
CA GLU A 28 -7.04 52.28 24.07
C GLU A 28 -6.42 53.67 24.28
N GLY A 29 -6.28 54.47 23.22
CA GLY A 29 -5.83 55.87 23.27
C GLY A 29 -4.34 56.08 23.03
N ALA A 30 -3.64 55.13 22.38
CA ALA A 30 -2.26 55.32 21.97
C ALA A 30 -2.11 56.52 21.01
N GLU A 31 -1.09 57.34 21.25
CA GLU A 31 -0.80 58.50 20.42
C GLU A 31 -0.11 58.09 19.12
N VAL A 32 -0.70 58.47 17.98
CA VAL A 32 -0.16 58.25 16.63
C VAL A 32 0.49 59.56 16.16
N ASN A 33 1.80 59.69 16.37
CA ASN A 33 2.60 60.82 15.91
C ASN A 33 3.46 60.45 14.69
N ASP A 34 4.19 61.41 14.13
CA ASP A 34 4.99 61.21 12.92
C ASP A 34 6.02 60.08 13.05
N LYS A 35 6.53 59.80 14.27
CA LYS A 35 7.45 58.68 14.49
C LYS A 35 6.78 57.33 14.28
N VAL A 36 5.53 57.17 14.73
CA VAL A 36 4.72 55.95 14.54
C VAL A 36 4.42 55.73 13.06
N ILE A 37 4.04 56.80 12.36
CA ILE A 37 3.72 56.75 10.93
C ILE A 37 4.96 56.39 10.11
N ASN A 38 6.10 57.04 10.38
CA ASN A 38 7.36 56.76 9.70
C ASN A 38 7.84 55.33 9.99
N ARG A 39 7.60 54.81 11.20
CA ARG A 39 7.94 53.43 11.55
C ARG A 39 7.11 52.43 10.74
N ALA A 40 5.79 52.63 10.67
CA ALA A 40 4.91 51.80 9.84
C ALA A 40 5.26 51.91 8.34
N TYR A 41 5.61 53.11 7.86
CA TYR A 41 6.02 53.33 6.48
C TYR A 41 7.33 52.60 6.14
N ALA A 42 8.34 52.64 7.02
CA ALA A 42 9.61 51.97 6.80
C ALA A 42 9.46 50.45 6.60
N PHE A 43 8.53 49.80 7.31
CA PHE A 43 8.21 48.38 7.11
C PHE A 43 7.46 48.11 5.81
N LEU A 44 6.62 49.05 5.38
CA LEU A 44 5.95 48.95 4.08
C LEU A 44 6.96 49.13 2.94
N GLU A 45 7.85 50.11 3.04
CA GLU A 45 8.91 50.39 2.05
C GLU A 45 9.92 49.26 1.97
N SER A 46 10.33 48.66 3.11
CA SER A 46 11.21 47.48 3.09
C SER A 46 10.56 46.30 2.39
N LEU A 47 9.25 46.10 2.59
CA LEU A 47 8.48 45.06 1.92
C LEU A 47 8.31 45.36 0.43
N GLU A 48 8.07 46.61 0.05
CA GLU A 48 8.03 47.05 -1.36
C GLU A 48 9.37 46.83 -2.07
N MET A 49 10.49 47.04 -1.38
CA MET A 49 11.83 46.72 -1.88
C MET A 49 12.07 45.21 -2.00
N GLU A 50 11.69 44.41 -1.01
CA GLU A 50 11.78 42.95 -1.05
C GLU A 50 11.01 42.38 -2.26
N TYR A 51 9.80 42.89 -2.52
CA TYR A 51 9.02 42.54 -3.71
C TYR A 51 9.60 43.08 -5.03
N ALA A 52 10.41 44.15 -4.99
CA ALA A 52 11.05 44.72 -6.17
C ALA A 52 12.29 43.92 -6.61
N ASP A 53 13.05 43.39 -5.65
CA ASP A 53 14.23 42.53 -5.90
C ASP A 53 13.82 41.11 -6.32
N ASP A 54 12.78 40.53 -5.73
CA ASP A 54 12.31 39.16 -6.03
C ASP A 54 11.35 39.09 -7.23
N LYS A 55 11.73 39.71 -8.35
CA LYS A 55 10.93 39.74 -9.60
C LYS A 55 10.78 38.39 -10.33
N ALA A 56 10.93 37.26 -9.63
CA ALA A 56 10.75 35.92 -10.17
C ALA A 56 10.15 34.83 -9.25
N LEU A 57 9.70 35.08 -8.00
CA LEU A 57 9.23 33.95 -7.15
C LEU A 57 7.91 34.08 -6.36
N TYR A 58 7.14 35.16 -6.48
CA TYR A 58 5.76 35.16 -5.95
C TYR A 58 4.75 35.67 -6.98
N ALA A 59 3.85 34.77 -7.37
CA ALA A 59 2.71 35.06 -8.23
C ALA A 59 1.75 36.06 -7.55
N GLY A 60 1.68 37.29 -8.07
CA GLY A 60 0.54 38.20 -7.85
C GLY A 60 0.46 38.97 -6.52
N CYS A 61 1.42 38.83 -5.61
CA CYS A 61 1.46 39.64 -4.38
C CYS A 61 2.07 41.03 -4.65
N THR A 62 1.31 42.10 -4.42
CA THR A 62 1.84 43.47 -4.30
C THR A 62 1.87 43.86 -2.83
N ALA A 63 2.80 44.73 -2.39
CA ALA A 63 2.77 45.29 -1.04
C ALA A 63 1.41 45.94 -0.69
N LYS A 64 0.69 46.41 -1.72
CA LYS A 64 -0.71 46.82 -1.64
C LYS A 64 -1.58 45.64 -1.18
N ASN A 65 -2.18 45.75 0.01
CA ASN A 65 -2.95 44.75 0.76
C ASN A 65 -2.18 43.84 1.74
N SER A 66 -0.89 44.09 2.01
CA SER A 66 -0.16 43.43 3.10
C SER A 66 -0.55 43.99 4.47
N ASP A 67 -0.19 43.28 5.55
CA ASP A 67 -0.39 43.79 6.91
C ASP A 67 0.31 45.11 7.16
N GLN A 68 1.49 45.29 6.57
CA GLN A 68 2.25 46.52 6.61
C GLN A 68 1.52 47.68 5.89
N ASP A 69 0.88 47.42 4.74
CA ASP A 69 0.06 48.42 4.02
C ASP A 69 -1.21 48.77 4.80
N TYR A 70 -1.87 47.78 5.41
CA TYR A 70 -3.03 48.02 6.28
C TYR A 70 -2.65 48.82 7.53
N ILE A 71 -1.60 48.43 8.24
CA ILE A 71 -1.09 49.16 9.41
C ILE A 71 -0.74 50.59 9.02
N TYR A 72 0.04 50.79 7.95
CA TYR A 72 0.41 52.12 7.47
C TYR A 72 -0.83 52.97 7.15
N ARG A 73 -1.84 52.40 6.49
CA ARG A 73 -3.09 53.13 6.18
C ARG A 73 -3.93 53.44 7.41
N ILE A 74 -3.99 52.53 8.39
CA ILE A 74 -4.68 52.77 9.66
C ILE A 74 -4.03 53.96 10.36
N VAL A 75 -2.72 53.87 10.64
CA VAL A 75 -2.02 54.90 11.41
C VAL A 75 -1.98 56.24 10.65
N SER A 76 -1.73 56.23 9.34
CA SER A 76 -1.64 57.47 8.54
C SER A 76 -2.98 58.17 8.35
N ARG A 77 -4.09 57.44 8.19
CA ARG A 77 -5.42 58.07 8.09
C ARG A 77 -5.93 58.53 9.45
N TYR A 78 -5.63 57.78 10.51
CA TYR A 78 -5.99 58.16 11.86
C TYR A 78 -5.28 59.45 12.30
N ALA A 79 -3.97 59.56 12.01
CA ALA A 79 -3.21 60.79 12.25
C ALA A 79 -3.72 62.00 11.46
N LYS A 80 -4.36 61.78 10.29
CA LYS A 80 -5.03 62.82 9.49
C LYS A 80 -6.42 63.21 10.04
N GLY A 81 -6.80 62.73 11.22
CA GLY A 81 -8.03 63.08 11.91
C GLY A 81 -9.27 62.29 11.48
N GLN A 82 -9.11 61.22 10.68
CA GLN A 82 -10.23 60.33 10.39
C GLN A 82 -10.56 59.46 11.59
N LYS A 83 -11.86 59.27 11.89
CA LYS A 83 -12.30 58.39 12.98
C LYS A 83 -11.87 56.95 12.73
N LEU A 84 -11.30 56.29 13.74
CA LEU A 84 -10.78 54.92 13.62
C LEU A 84 -11.83 53.95 13.10
N ASP A 85 -13.05 53.99 13.63
CA ASP A 85 -14.11 53.08 13.17
C ASP A 85 -14.55 53.38 11.73
N THR A 86 -14.45 54.63 11.25
CA THR A 86 -14.67 54.94 9.83
C THR A 86 -13.55 54.34 8.98
N ILE A 87 -12.29 54.47 9.40
CA ILE A 87 -11.13 53.90 8.71
C ILE A 87 -11.27 52.37 8.63
N ILE A 88 -11.52 51.71 9.77
CA ILE A 88 -11.74 50.27 9.87
C ILE A 88 -12.93 49.88 9.01
N ASN A 89 -14.06 50.59 9.08
CA ASN A 89 -15.23 50.22 8.30
C ASN A 89 -14.99 50.38 6.79
N THR A 90 -14.26 51.40 6.36
CA THR A 90 -13.96 51.57 4.93
C THR A 90 -12.96 50.53 4.41
N MET A 91 -12.12 49.98 5.29
CA MET A 91 -11.08 49.01 4.94
C MET A 91 -11.51 47.54 5.15
N PHE A 92 -12.38 47.26 6.11
CA PHE A 92 -12.80 45.91 6.54
C PHE A 92 -14.31 45.66 6.37
N ASN A 93 -15.16 46.69 6.32
CA ASN A 93 -16.62 46.54 6.25
C ASN A 93 -17.11 46.55 4.79
N ARG A 94 -16.64 45.58 4.01
CA ARG A 94 -17.44 45.01 2.92
C ARG A 94 -18.42 44.03 3.56
N LYS A 95 -19.59 44.52 3.98
CA LYS A 95 -20.76 43.68 4.23
C LYS A 95 -20.95 42.70 3.06
N THR A 96 -21.04 41.41 3.39
CA THR A 96 -21.83 40.40 2.67
C THR A 96 -21.59 40.30 1.16
N ASN A 97 -20.33 40.23 0.79
CA ASN A 97 -19.83 39.45 -0.33
C ASN A 97 -18.36 39.33 -0.02
N ALA A 98 -17.93 38.15 0.43
CA ALA A 98 -16.51 37.85 0.45
C ALA A 98 -15.91 38.32 -0.89
N LEU A 99 -14.81 39.06 -0.81
CA LEU A 99 -14.23 39.71 -1.99
C LEU A 99 -14.03 38.65 -3.09
N LYS A 100 -14.95 38.55 -4.05
CA LYS A 100 -14.65 38.00 -5.37
C LYS A 100 -13.36 38.71 -5.80
N SER A 101 -12.26 37.97 -5.92
CA SER A 101 -11.05 38.55 -6.46
C SER A 101 -11.37 39.15 -7.82
N LYS A 102 -10.59 40.15 -8.25
CA LYS A 102 -10.67 40.69 -9.61
C LYS A 102 -10.09 39.70 -10.67
N GLY A 103 -10.35 38.40 -10.54
CA GLY A 103 -10.32 37.47 -11.67
C GLY A 103 -9.14 36.52 -11.80
N GLU A 104 -8.45 36.14 -10.72
CA GLU A 104 -7.47 35.03 -10.80
C GLU A 104 -8.03 33.79 -10.09
N ILE A 105 -8.58 32.88 -10.89
CA ILE A 105 -8.95 31.54 -10.44
C ILE A 105 -7.66 30.73 -10.27
N ILE A 106 -7.43 30.23 -9.06
CA ILE A 106 -6.29 29.36 -8.74
C ILE A 106 -6.74 27.91 -8.90
N THR A 107 -6.19 27.21 -9.89
CA THR A 107 -6.43 25.79 -10.10
C THR A 107 -5.26 24.98 -9.53
N PRO A 108 -5.36 24.39 -8.32
CA PRO A 108 -4.32 23.55 -7.76
C PRO A 108 -4.06 22.35 -8.67
N LYS A 109 -2.78 22.01 -8.86
CA LYS A 109 -2.34 20.88 -9.70
C LYS A 109 -2.64 19.53 -9.06
N ASN A 110 -2.77 19.49 -7.74
CA ASN A 110 -2.99 18.28 -6.96
C ASN A 110 -3.52 18.63 -5.55
N LYS A 111 -3.99 17.60 -4.83
CA LYS A 111 -4.52 17.70 -3.47
C LYS A 111 -3.57 18.40 -2.49
N ARG A 112 -2.26 18.16 -2.60
CA ARG A 112 -1.26 18.77 -1.70
C ARG A 112 -1.19 20.29 -1.89
N GLU A 113 -1.32 20.76 -3.12
CA GLU A 113 -1.40 22.20 -3.41
C GLU A 113 -2.70 22.80 -2.88
N LEU A 114 -3.84 22.11 -3.05
CA LEU A 114 -5.11 22.53 -2.47
C LEU A 114 -5.02 22.69 -0.94
N ILE A 115 -4.46 21.70 -0.22
CA ILE A 115 -4.25 21.77 1.24
C ILE A 115 -3.39 22.98 1.63
N LYS A 116 -2.33 23.28 0.86
CA LYS A 116 -1.49 24.47 1.09
C LYS A 116 -2.28 25.76 0.90
N LEU A 117 -3.09 25.86 -0.15
CA LEU A 117 -3.93 27.02 -0.42
C LEU A 117 -4.98 27.20 0.67
N MET A 118 -5.61 26.11 1.10
CA MET A 118 -6.56 26.13 2.21
C MET A 118 -5.93 26.63 3.51
N ASN A 119 -4.69 26.25 3.82
CA ASN A 119 -4.01 26.69 5.04
C ASN A 119 -3.47 28.13 5.00
N LYS A 120 -3.61 28.86 3.88
CA LYS A 120 -3.30 30.30 3.82
C LYS A 120 -4.43 31.08 4.52
N LYS A 121 -4.11 31.73 5.64
CA LYS A 121 -5.06 32.46 6.51
C LYS A 121 -5.99 33.45 5.79
N ARG A 122 -5.56 34.05 4.67
CA ARG A 122 -6.30 35.08 3.94
C ARG A 122 -6.77 34.65 2.55
N GLN A 123 -6.63 33.37 2.22
CA GLN A 123 -7.10 32.86 0.95
C GLN A 123 -8.62 32.77 0.96
N TYR A 124 -9.28 33.55 0.10
CA TYR A 124 -10.69 33.37 -0.22
C TYR A 124 -10.85 32.04 -0.95
N LEU A 125 -11.70 31.14 -0.43
CA LEU A 125 -11.80 29.79 -0.97
C LEU A 125 -12.55 29.76 -2.30
N GLY A 126 -13.42 30.74 -2.55
CA GLY A 126 -14.18 30.86 -3.80
C GLY A 126 -13.34 31.21 -5.03
N ASP A 127 -12.08 31.62 -4.85
CA ASP A 127 -11.13 31.81 -5.96
C ASP A 127 -10.38 30.53 -6.33
N ILE A 128 -10.65 29.41 -5.65
CA ILE A 128 -9.99 28.12 -5.92
C ILE A 128 -10.91 27.25 -6.77
N ASP A 129 -10.43 26.86 -7.94
CA ASP A 129 -11.10 25.90 -8.81
C ASP A 129 -10.66 24.47 -8.46
N ILE A 130 -11.56 23.75 -7.80
CA ILE A 130 -11.33 22.37 -7.36
C ILE A 130 -11.59 21.33 -8.45
N SER A 131 -12.07 21.69 -9.65
CA SER A 131 -12.58 20.75 -10.68
C SER A 131 -11.63 19.60 -11.08
N ASN A 132 -10.32 19.78 -10.88
CA ASN A 132 -9.30 18.77 -11.16
C ASN A 132 -8.99 17.83 -9.97
N ILE A 133 -9.59 18.06 -8.80
CA ILE A 133 -9.27 17.38 -7.55
C ILE A 133 -10.35 16.35 -7.22
N LYS A 134 -10.16 15.12 -7.67
CA LYS A 134 -11.10 14.01 -7.37
C LYS A 134 -10.94 13.42 -5.96
N ASP A 135 -9.80 13.66 -5.32
CA ASP A 135 -9.45 13.10 -4.01
C ASP A 135 -9.45 14.19 -2.94
N PHE A 136 -10.46 14.17 -2.07
CA PHE A 136 -10.64 15.06 -0.92
C PHE A 136 -10.19 14.40 0.38
N SER A 137 -9.47 13.28 0.31
CA SER A 137 -9.04 12.62 1.52
C SER A 137 -8.11 13.50 2.37
N GLU A 138 -8.35 13.53 3.68
CA GLU A 138 -7.57 14.32 4.66
C GLU A 138 -7.56 15.84 4.42
N LEU A 139 -8.49 16.37 3.61
CA LEU A 139 -8.45 17.76 3.15
C LEU A 139 -8.51 18.80 4.29
N PHE A 140 -9.25 18.50 5.37
CA PHE A 140 -9.39 19.37 6.54
C PHE A 140 -8.66 18.84 7.78
N THR A 141 -7.90 17.75 7.64
CA THR A 141 -7.04 17.26 8.73
C THR A 141 -5.98 18.34 9.03
N ASP A 142 -5.87 18.73 10.30
CA ASP A 142 -4.94 19.76 10.79
C ASP A 142 -5.16 21.20 10.25
N VAL A 143 -6.35 21.51 9.72
CA VAL A 143 -6.68 22.88 9.30
C VAL A 143 -6.89 23.80 10.51
N ILE A 144 -6.15 24.93 10.54
CA ILE A 144 -6.15 25.89 11.67
C ILE A 144 -7.04 27.12 11.38
N ARG A 145 -7.47 27.33 10.12
CA ARG A 145 -8.31 28.49 9.75
C ARG A 145 -9.71 28.41 10.36
N THR A 146 -10.28 29.56 10.69
CA THR A 146 -11.65 29.69 11.22
C THR A 146 -12.62 30.38 10.27
N ASP A 147 -12.12 31.01 9.20
CA ASP A 147 -12.92 31.64 8.14
C ASP A 147 -12.93 30.76 6.88
N PHE A 148 -14.12 30.40 6.42
CA PHE A 148 -14.33 29.54 5.26
C PHE A 148 -15.08 30.25 4.11
N GLY A 149 -15.09 31.58 4.09
CA GLY A 149 -15.72 32.35 3.02
C GLY A 149 -15.38 31.84 1.61
N GLY A 150 -16.41 31.63 0.80
CA GLY A 150 -16.33 31.23 -0.61
C GLY A 150 -16.30 29.73 -0.84
N ILE A 151 -16.20 28.93 0.22
CA ILE A 151 -16.26 27.47 0.09
C ILE A 151 -17.60 26.99 -0.45
N GLU A 152 -18.68 27.74 -0.18
CA GLU A 152 -20.02 27.49 -0.70
C GLU A 152 -20.12 27.51 -2.24
N LEU A 153 -19.08 28.01 -2.93
CA LEU A 153 -18.97 28.01 -4.39
C LEU A 153 -18.31 26.74 -4.95
N TRP A 154 -17.78 25.85 -4.10
CA TRP A 154 -17.13 24.63 -4.53
C TRP A 154 -18.13 23.56 -4.95
N ASP A 155 -18.05 23.15 -6.22
CA ASP A 155 -18.80 22.02 -6.78
C ASP A 155 -18.04 20.71 -6.55
N THR A 156 -18.65 19.75 -5.84
CA THR A 156 -18.02 18.47 -5.49
C THR A 156 -18.47 17.30 -6.36
N ASN A 157 -19.22 17.54 -7.46
CA ASN A 157 -19.75 16.47 -8.30
C ASN A 157 -18.70 15.52 -8.88
N HIS A 158 -17.44 15.93 -8.98
CA HIS A 158 -16.34 15.16 -9.55
C HIS A 158 -15.51 14.42 -8.49
N VAL A 159 -15.79 14.66 -7.19
CA VAL A 159 -15.07 14.09 -6.06
C VAL A 159 -15.47 12.62 -5.89
N VAL A 160 -14.48 11.75 -5.76
CA VAL A 160 -14.68 10.29 -5.64
C VAL A 160 -14.21 9.71 -4.29
N ASN A 161 -13.39 10.46 -3.54
CA ASN A 161 -12.81 10.01 -2.28
C ASN A 161 -12.86 11.13 -1.23
N MET A 162 -13.53 10.89 -0.10
CA MET A 162 -13.62 11.79 1.05
C MET A 162 -13.08 11.14 2.34
N ASN A 163 -12.24 10.12 2.21
CA ASN A 163 -11.66 9.40 3.34
C ASN A 163 -10.93 10.36 4.31
N ARG A 164 -11.22 10.32 5.61
CA ARG A 164 -10.61 11.21 6.63
C ARG A 164 -10.76 12.72 6.37
N MET A 165 -11.67 13.15 5.48
CA MET A 165 -11.74 14.55 5.04
C MET A 165 -11.81 15.56 6.19
N PHE A 166 -12.54 15.25 7.26
CA PHE A 166 -12.68 16.06 8.49
C PHE A 166 -12.21 15.33 9.76
N GLU A 167 -11.33 14.32 9.64
CA GLU A 167 -10.84 13.59 10.81
C GLU A 167 -10.21 14.56 11.84
N LYS A 168 -10.65 14.46 13.10
CA LYS A 168 -10.25 15.30 14.24
C LYS A 168 -10.55 16.81 14.08
N PHE A 169 -11.31 17.20 13.06
CA PHE A 169 -11.69 18.60 12.85
C PHE A 169 -12.59 19.09 14.00
N ASN A 170 -12.29 20.28 14.53
CA ASN A 170 -13.02 20.85 15.65
C ASN A 170 -14.04 21.89 15.16
N PHE A 171 -15.27 21.43 14.92
CA PHE A 171 -16.39 22.26 14.49
C PHE A 171 -16.82 23.27 15.56
N SER A 172 -16.57 23.01 16.85
CA SER A 172 -16.92 23.94 17.93
C SER A 172 -16.11 25.25 17.93
N LYS A 173 -15.02 25.31 17.15
CA LYS A 173 -14.22 26.54 16.95
C LYS A 173 -14.73 27.41 15.80
N ILE A 174 -15.68 26.91 15.00
CA ILE A 174 -16.19 27.61 13.82
C ILE A 174 -17.40 28.46 14.21
N LYS A 175 -17.44 29.71 13.75
CA LYS A 175 -18.52 30.65 14.07
C LYS A 175 -19.86 30.14 13.52
N SER A 176 -20.92 30.33 14.30
CA SER A 176 -22.30 30.10 13.83
C SER A 176 -22.58 30.92 12.57
N GLY A 177 -23.14 30.28 11.53
CA GLY A 177 -23.37 30.92 10.23
C GLY A 177 -22.15 30.92 9.30
N SER A 178 -21.10 30.15 9.61
CA SER A 178 -20.01 29.90 8.65
C SER A 178 -20.55 29.21 7.40
N PRO A 179 -20.13 29.64 6.19
CA PRO A 179 -20.54 28.98 4.95
C PRO A 179 -20.04 27.53 4.84
N LEU A 180 -19.06 27.13 5.67
CA LEU A 180 -18.64 25.73 5.79
C LEU A 180 -19.81 24.80 6.12
N PHE A 181 -20.72 25.22 7.01
CA PHE A 181 -21.84 24.37 7.45
C PHE A 181 -22.85 24.18 6.32
N ASP A 182 -23.22 25.27 5.64
CA ASP A 182 -24.13 25.24 4.49
C ASP A 182 -23.52 24.43 3.34
N TRP A 183 -22.22 24.60 3.09
CA TRP A 183 -21.52 23.82 2.06
C TRP A 183 -21.53 22.32 2.39
N ILE A 184 -21.19 21.92 3.63
CA ILE A 184 -21.25 20.51 4.05
C ILE A 184 -22.64 19.92 3.86
N SER A 185 -23.70 20.66 4.23
CA SER A 185 -25.07 20.18 4.08
C SER A 185 -25.49 19.96 2.61
N ASN A 186 -24.90 20.72 1.67
CA ASN A 186 -25.34 20.75 0.27
C ASN A 186 -24.32 20.21 -0.76
N MET A 187 -23.20 19.62 -0.33
CA MET A 187 -22.23 19.01 -1.25
C MET A 187 -22.87 17.93 -2.13
N ASP A 188 -22.49 17.87 -3.41
CA ASP A 188 -22.80 16.73 -4.28
C ASP A 188 -21.87 15.57 -3.93
N THR A 189 -22.45 14.49 -3.41
CA THR A 189 -21.76 13.25 -3.03
C THR A 189 -22.04 12.09 -4.00
N SER A 190 -22.74 12.33 -5.11
CA SER A 190 -23.25 11.30 -6.04
C SER A 190 -22.16 10.48 -6.75
N ASN A 191 -20.90 10.93 -6.73
CA ASN A 191 -19.75 10.21 -7.28
C ASN A 191 -18.76 9.73 -6.20
N VAL A 192 -19.05 9.95 -4.92
CA VAL A 192 -18.18 9.56 -3.81
C VAL A 192 -18.30 8.06 -3.58
N SER A 193 -17.15 7.39 -3.56
CA SER A 193 -17.03 5.95 -3.30
C SER A 193 -16.46 5.62 -1.92
N ASP A 194 -15.78 6.57 -1.27
CA ASP A 194 -15.10 6.38 0.01
C ASP A 194 -15.42 7.52 0.97
N MET A 195 -16.02 7.19 2.10
CA MET A 195 -16.30 8.09 3.22
C MET A 195 -15.68 7.57 4.53
N GLY A 196 -14.71 6.66 4.44
CA GLY A 196 -14.09 6.08 5.63
C GLY A 196 -13.43 7.14 6.51
N TYR A 197 -13.59 7.08 7.83
CA TYR A 197 -13.07 8.04 8.80
C TYR A 197 -13.46 9.51 8.57
N MET A 198 -14.42 9.81 7.67
CA MET A 198 -14.66 11.18 7.20
C MET A 198 -14.84 12.20 8.33
N PHE A 199 -15.52 11.83 9.42
CA PHE A 199 -15.77 12.64 10.61
C PHE A 199 -15.25 11.98 11.90
N ALA A 200 -14.26 11.08 11.78
CA ALA A 200 -13.71 10.41 12.95
C ALA A 200 -13.10 11.44 13.92
N LYS A 201 -13.49 11.40 15.20
CA LYS A 201 -13.04 12.26 16.30
C LYS A 201 -13.34 13.75 16.07
N SER A 202 -14.26 14.08 15.15
CA SER A 202 -14.64 15.47 14.90
C SER A 202 -15.46 16.02 16.06
N THR A 203 -14.94 17.04 16.75
CA THR A 203 -15.59 17.62 17.94
C THR A 203 -16.66 18.63 17.53
N GLY A 204 -17.87 18.53 18.08
CA GLY A 204 -18.97 19.47 17.81
C GLY A 204 -19.61 19.31 16.42
N PHE A 205 -19.36 18.20 15.73
CA PHE A 205 -19.99 17.90 14.44
C PHE A 205 -21.43 17.40 14.67
N ASP A 206 -22.42 18.15 14.18
CA ASP A 206 -23.84 17.76 14.16
C ASP A 206 -24.58 18.46 13.00
N ILE A 207 -23.95 18.50 11.82
CA ILE A 207 -24.45 19.20 10.62
C ILE A 207 -25.37 18.26 9.84
N ASP A 208 -26.54 18.75 9.39
CA ASP A 208 -27.50 17.98 8.59
C ASP A 208 -26.89 17.55 7.24
N ILE A 209 -26.73 16.24 7.09
CA ILE A 209 -26.20 15.54 5.92
C ILE A 209 -27.23 14.55 5.32
N SER A 210 -28.50 14.69 5.69
CA SER A 210 -29.59 13.80 5.25
C SER A 210 -29.80 13.81 3.72
N LYS A 211 -29.37 14.88 3.04
CA LYS A 211 -29.54 15.10 1.59
C LYS A 211 -28.46 14.46 0.73
N TRP A 212 -27.41 13.91 1.33
CA TRP A 212 -26.30 13.32 0.58
C TRP A 212 -26.74 12.10 -0.23
N ASN A 213 -26.18 11.97 -1.43
CA ASN A 213 -26.39 10.81 -2.28
C ASN A 213 -25.28 9.78 -1.99
N THR A 214 -25.62 8.75 -1.22
CA THR A 214 -24.69 7.68 -0.84
C THR A 214 -24.74 6.46 -1.75
N SER A 215 -25.52 6.49 -2.85
CA SER A 215 -25.76 5.32 -3.70
C SER A 215 -24.50 4.72 -4.34
N LYS A 216 -23.37 5.44 -4.40
CA LYS A 216 -22.09 4.92 -4.91
C LYS A 216 -21.04 4.67 -3.83
N VAL A 217 -21.39 4.89 -2.56
CA VAL A 217 -20.45 4.74 -1.45
C VAL A 217 -20.22 3.26 -1.17
N LEU A 218 -18.96 2.85 -1.17
CA LEU A 218 -18.53 1.48 -0.92
C LEU A 218 -17.98 1.32 0.50
N ASN A 219 -17.39 2.37 1.05
CA ASN A 219 -16.73 2.35 2.36
C ASN A 219 -17.21 3.51 3.25
N MET A 220 -17.80 3.16 4.40
CA MET A 220 -18.22 4.06 5.48
C MET A 220 -17.53 3.73 6.82
N SER A 221 -16.47 2.92 6.79
CA SER A 221 -15.80 2.46 8.01
C SER A 221 -15.27 3.62 8.82
N TYR A 222 -15.48 3.58 10.14
CA TYR A 222 -15.05 4.60 11.10
C TYR A 222 -15.57 6.02 10.82
N MET A 223 -16.55 6.20 9.92
CA MET A 223 -16.97 7.53 9.46
C MET A 223 -17.32 8.49 10.60
N PHE A 224 -17.95 8.01 11.67
CA PHE A 224 -18.32 8.78 12.87
C PHE A 224 -17.66 8.24 14.15
N LEU A 225 -16.53 7.53 14.03
CA LEU A 225 -15.77 7.03 15.19
C LEU A 225 -15.50 8.19 16.16
N GLU A 226 -15.95 8.11 17.41
CA GLU A 226 -15.76 9.11 18.47
C GLU A 226 -16.27 10.53 18.10
N ALA A 227 -17.19 10.65 17.13
CA ALA A 227 -17.88 11.90 16.82
C ALA A 227 -19.00 12.14 17.85
N GLU A 228 -18.63 12.50 19.08
CA GLU A 228 -19.52 12.41 20.25
C GLU A 228 -20.82 13.21 20.15
N SER A 229 -20.83 14.30 19.38
CA SER A 229 -21.98 15.22 19.23
C SER A 229 -22.96 14.83 18.12
N PHE A 230 -22.57 13.96 17.19
CA PHE A 230 -23.36 13.70 15.98
C PHE A 230 -24.67 12.98 16.27
N ASN A 231 -25.80 13.52 15.81
CA ASN A 231 -27.13 12.94 15.97
C ASN A 231 -28.11 13.28 14.82
N GLN A 232 -27.62 13.61 13.63
CA GLN A 232 -28.49 13.92 12.49
C GLN A 232 -29.12 12.68 11.86
N ASP A 233 -30.35 12.82 11.35
CA ASP A 233 -31.08 11.75 10.67
C ASP A 233 -30.44 11.43 9.32
N ILE A 234 -29.99 10.18 9.18
CA ILE A 234 -29.36 9.61 7.98
C ILE A 234 -30.11 8.35 7.52
N SER A 235 -31.34 8.15 7.98
CA SER A 235 -32.19 7.03 7.57
C SER A 235 -32.50 7.06 6.06
N SER A 236 -32.38 8.22 5.40
CA SER A 236 -32.59 8.40 3.96
C SER A 236 -31.47 7.84 3.06
N TRP A 237 -30.31 7.51 3.63
CA TRP A 237 -29.14 7.08 2.85
C TRP A 237 -29.34 5.72 2.17
N ASP A 238 -28.95 5.65 0.89
CA ASP A 238 -28.83 4.41 0.15
C ASP A 238 -27.53 3.70 0.52
N THR A 239 -27.65 2.55 1.18
CA THR A 239 -26.53 1.73 1.66
C THR A 239 -26.35 0.43 0.88
N SER A 240 -27.14 0.21 -0.18
CA SER A 240 -27.17 -1.05 -0.94
C SER A 240 -25.82 -1.44 -1.57
N ASN A 241 -24.96 -0.45 -1.84
CA ASN A 241 -23.60 -0.65 -2.39
C ASN A 241 -22.50 -0.64 -1.33
N VAL A 242 -22.81 -0.41 -0.05
CA VAL A 242 -21.80 -0.34 1.02
C VAL A 242 -21.24 -1.74 1.28
N LEU A 243 -19.93 -1.87 1.14
CA LEU A 243 -19.18 -3.10 1.38
C LEU A 243 -18.55 -3.13 2.76
N CYS A 244 -18.18 -1.98 3.32
CA CYS A 244 -17.50 -1.89 4.61
C CYS A 244 -18.02 -0.73 5.47
N MET A 245 -18.35 -1.03 6.73
CA MET A 245 -18.94 -0.08 7.68
C MET A 245 -18.39 -0.29 9.10
N VAL A 246 -17.20 -0.90 9.21
CA VAL A 246 -16.60 -1.30 10.49
C VAL A 246 -16.40 -0.08 11.40
N HIS A 247 -16.77 -0.19 12.69
CA HIS A 247 -16.62 0.86 13.73
C HIS A 247 -17.23 2.23 13.38
N MET A 248 -18.20 2.29 12.44
CA MET A 248 -18.74 3.56 11.94
C MET A 248 -19.24 4.50 13.05
N PHE A 249 -19.86 3.98 14.11
CA PHE A 249 -20.47 4.76 15.20
C PHE A 249 -19.83 4.54 16.57
N ASP A 250 -18.68 3.88 16.64
CA ASP A 250 -18.04 3.56 17.92
C ASP A 250 -17.66 4.85 18.65
N GLY A 251 -18.24 5.07 19.83
CA GLY A 251 -18.01 6.31 20.60
C GLY A 251 -18.81 7.54 20.13
N ALA A 252 -19.72 7.41 19.16
CA ALA A 252 -20.64 8.47 18.74
C ALA A 252 -21.79 8.68 19.76
N LYS A 253 -21.46 9.07 21.00
CA LYS A 253 -22.32 9.04 22.20
C LYS A 253 -23.74 9.61 22.02
N SER A 254 -23.91 10.66 21.21
CA SER A 254 -25.20 11.34 21.02
C SER A 254 -26.10 10.69 19.97
N PHE A 255 -25.56 9.81 19.11
CA PHE A 255 -26.28 9.25 17.98
C PHE A 255 -27.41 8.32 18.44
N LYS A 256 -28.66 8.67 18.13
CA LYS A 256 -29.90 8.01 18.56
C LYS A 256 -30.91 7.80 17.43
N GLN A 257 -30.47 7.91 16.17
CA GLN A 257 -31.34 7.82 15.01
C GLN A 257 -31.69 6.38 14.62
N ASN A 258 -32.88 6.19 14.05
CA ASN A 258 -33.33 4.88 13.60
C ASN A 258 -32.83 4.61 12.17
N ILE A 259 -31.95 3.62 12.02
CA ILE A 259 -31.34 3.20 10.75
C ILE A 259 -31.64 1.72 10.43
N ASP A 260 -32.76 1.20 10.96
CA ASP A 260 -33.20 -0.19 10.71
C ASP A 260 -33.53 -0.44 9.24
N ASN A 261 -33.82 0.60 8.46
CA ASN A 261 -34.26 0.54 7.07
C ASN A 261 -33.09 0.41 6.06
N TRP A 262 -31.84 0.49 6.50
CA TRP A 262 -30.67 0.39 5.65
C TRP A 262 -30.53 -1.01 5.02
N ASP A 263 -30.07 -1.05 3.76
CA ASP A 263 -29.73 -2.28 3.07
C ASP A 263 -28.29 -2.68 3.37
N ILE A 264 -28.14 -3.58 4.34
CA ILE A 264 -26.84 -4.12 4.77
C ILE A 264 -26.41 -5.38 3.99
N SER A 265 -27.14 -5.75 2.93
CA SER A 265 -26.86 -6.98 2.19
C SER A 265 -25.53 -6.93 1.45
N GLY A 266 -24.99 -5.73 1.17
CA GLY A 266 -23.68 -5.51 0.55
C GLY A 266 -22.48 -5.79 1.45
N ILE A 267 -22.66 -5.71 2.77
CA ILE A 267 -21.56 -5.69 3.74
C ILE A 267 -20.76 -7.01 3.70
N ASN A 268 -19.43 -6.88 3.65
CA ASN A 268 -18.47 -7.99 3.64
C ASN A 268 -18.66 -8.97 2.46
N LYS A 269 -19.38 -8.58 1.39
CA LYS A 269 -19.33 -9.32 0.13
C LYS A 269 -17.92 -9.21 -0.47
N ASP A 270 -17.46 -10.28 -1.06
CA ASP A 270 -16.16 -10.34 -1.69
C ASP A 270 -16.02 -9.37 -2.89
N TYR A 271 -15.00 -8.51 -2.80
CA TYR A 271 -14.63 -7.45 -3.75
C TYR A 271 -14.29 -7.95 -5.16
N ARG A 272 -14.03 -9.25 -5.32
CA ARG A 272 -13.72 -9.84 -6.64
C ARG A 272 -14.90 -9.82 -7.61
N LYS A 273 -16.10 -9.53 -7.14
CA LYS A 273 -17.30 -9.30 -7.97
C LYS A 273 -17.42 -7.86 -8.49
N THR A 274 -16.75 -6.85 -7.91
CA THR A 274 -17.00 -5.43 -8.22
C THR A 274 -15.91 -4.74 -9.05
N ASN A 275 -14.86 -5.45 -9.51
CA ASN A 275 -13.69 -4.88 -10.24
C ASN A 275 -12.93 -3.76 -9.49
N GLU A 276 -13.25 -3.49 -8.22
CA GLU A 276 -12.70 -2.39 -7.43
C GLU A 276 -11.60 -2.89 -6.49
N LYS A 277 -10.41 -3.12 -7.05
CA LYS A 277 -9.21 -3.61 -6.33
C LYS A 277 -8.73 -2.71 -5.17
N LYS A 278 -9.32 -1.52 -4.96
CA LYS A 278 -8.85 -0.48 -4.02
C LYS A 278 -9.07 -0.88 -2.55
N TYR A 279 -10.05 -1.74 -2.26
CA TYR A 279 -10.42 -2.12 -0.89
C TYR A 279 -9.97 -3.55 -0.52
N ASN A 280 -8.81 -3.98 -1.02
CA ASN A 280 -8.28 -5.30 -0.69
C ASN A 280 -7.83 -5.34 0.79
N PHE A 281 -8.74 -5.73 1.68
CA PHE A 281 -8.56 -5.80 3.14
C PHE A 281 -7.51 -6.82 3.62
N LEU A 282 -6.81 -7.49 2.70
CA LEU A 282 -5.76 -8.47 2.97
C LEU A 282 -4.34 -7.85 3.04
N ASN A 283 -4.18 -6.56 2.68
CA ASN A 283 -2.84 -5.96 2.51
C ASN A 283 -2.31 -5.15 3.70
N ASN A 284 -3.09 -4.97 4.78
CA ASN A 284 -2.61 -4.28 5.98
C ASN A 284 -2.64 -5.21 7.18
N GLU A 285 -1.50 -5.34 7.85
CA GLU A 285 -1.32 -6.00 9.16
C GLU A 285 -2.23 -5.42 10.26
N GLN A 286 -2.94 -4.33 9.98
CA GLN A 286 -4.12 -3.90 10.74
C GLN A 286 -5.33 -4.72 10.33
N LEU A 287 -5.28 -5.98 10.79
CA LEU A 287 -6.37 -6.80 11.29
C LEU A 287 -7.75 -6.19 11.01
N CYS A 288 -8.57 -6.88 10.21
CA CYS A 288 -10.01 -6.82 10.39
C CYS A 288 -10.32 -7.34 11.81
N ASP A 289 -10.06 -6.51 12.83
CA ASP A 289 -10.58 -6.66 14.18
C ASP A 289 -12.07 -6.38 14.01
N TYR A 290 -12.83 -7.43 13.64
CA TYR A 290 -14.29 -7.41 13.57
C TYR A 290 -14.87 -7.35 14.99
N LYS A 291 -14.36 -6.44 15.83
CA LYS A 291 -15.06 -5.98 17.03
C LYS A 291 -16.26 -5.20 16.53
N LEU A 292 -17.30 -5.98 16.28
CA LEU A 292 -18.52 -5.63 15.60
C LEU A 292 -19.28 -4.61 16.43
N TYR A 293 -19.12 -3.33 16.12
CA TYR A 293 -20.11 -2.28 16.43
C TYR A 293 -20.59 -2.26 17.90
N GLU A 294 -19.77 -2.76 18.84
CA GLU A 294 -20.19 -3.07 20.21
C GLU A 294 -20.64 -1.81 20.96
N ASN A 295 -20.20 -0.65 20.46
CA ASN A 295 -20.43 0.67 21.02
C ASN A 295 -21.33 1.56 20.15
N CYS A 296 -22.03 1.00 19.14
CA CYS A 296 -23.06 1.75 18.41
C CYS A 296 -24.22 2.07 19.38
N PRO A 297 -24.52 3.36 19.68
CA PRO A 297 -25.48 3.69 20.73
C PRO A 297 -26.92 3.30 20.39
N THR A 298 -27.28 3.26 19.09
CA THR A 298 -28.64 2.94 18.62
C THR A 298 -28.95 1.45 18.56
N LYS A 299 -27.93 0.60 18.41
CA LYS A 299 -28.04 -0.87 18.28
C LYS A 299 -29.14 -1.29 17.28
N PRO A 300 -29.01 -0.94 15.98
CA PRO A 300 -30.03 -1.23 14.97
C PRO A 300 -30.30 -2.74 14.87
N LYS A 301 -31.50 -3.12 14.42
CA LYS A 301 -31.95 -4.53 14.38
C LYS A 301 -31.00 -5.43 13.59
N TRP A 302 -30.44 -4.93 12.49
CA TRP A 302 -29.51 -5.69 11.65
C TRP A 302 -28.16 -5.97 12.31
N LEU A 303 -27.85 -5.29 13.43
CA LEU A 303 -26.65 -5.51 14.23
C LEU A 303 -26.88 -6.52 15.38
N MET A 304 -28.12 -6.95 15.59
CA MET A 304 -28.44 -7.95 16.58
C MET A 304 -28.38 -9.35 15.95
N PRO A 305 -27.86 -10.37 16.66
CA PRO A 305 -27.98 -11.75 16.22
C PRO A 305 -29.44 -12.11 15.95
N CYS A 306 -29.68 -12.87 14.88
CA CYS A 306 -31.02 -13.39 14.63
C CYS A 306 -31.47 -14.30 15.79
N LYS A 307 -32.78 -14.43 15.99
CA LYS A 307 -33.31 -15.30 17.04
C LYS A 307 -33.18 -16.76 16.65
N LYS A 308 -33.09 -17.63 17.66
CA LYS A 308 -33.11 -19.08 17.49
C LYS A 308 -34.54 -19.52 17.16
N GLU A 309 -34.75 -20.13 16.01
CA GLU A 309 -36.02 -20.69 15.54
C GLU A 309 -35.88 -22.21 15.46
N ASN A 310 -36.78 -22.97 16.10
CA ASN A 310 -36.74 -24.43 16.15
C ASN A 310 -35.39 -25.03 16.57
N GLY A 311 -34.68 -24.36 17.47
CA GLY A 311 -33.38 -24.82 17.95
C GLY A 311 -32.20 -24.50 17.04
N LYS A 312 -32.36 -23.71 15.97
CA LYS A 312 -31.24 -23.20 15.15
C LYS A 312 -31.32 -21.69 14.90
N TYR A 313 -30.17 -21.05 14.73
CA TYR A 313 -30.05 -19.71 14.20
C TYR A 313 -30.07 -19.75 12.68
N LYS A 314 -30.85 -18.88 12.03
CA LYS A 314 -30.96 -18.84 10.56
C LYS A 314 -30.67 -17.42 10.03
N PRO A 315 -29.39 -17.04 9.87
CA PRO A 315 -29.03 -15.73 9.35
C PRO A 315 -29.44 -15.56 7.88
N ASN A 316 -30.08 -14.43 7.56
CA ASN A 316 -30.46 -14.05 6.18
C ASN A 316 -29.40 -13.17 5.49
N THR A 317 -28.43 -12.67 6.24
CA THR A 317 -27.35 -11.82 5.73
C THR A 317 -25.99 -12.34 6.21
N LYS A 318 -24.93 -12.07 5.45
CA LYS A 318 -23.57 -12.44 5.84
C LYS A 318 -23.15 -11.76 7.14
N LEU A 319 -23.58 -10.52 7.38
CA LEU A 319 -23.34 -9.83 8.65
C LEU A 319 -23.97 -10.58 9.84
N ALA A 320 -25.23 -11.02 9.71
CA ALA A 320 -25.87 -11.81 10.76
C ALA A 320 -25.13 -13.12 11.04
N LEU A 321 -24.64 -13.79 9.99
CA LEU A 321 -23.80 -14.99 10.15
C LEU A 321 -22.47 -14.66 10.87
N ILE A 322 -21.80 -13.56 10.51
CA ILE A 322 -20.56 -13.13 11.17
C ILE A 322 -20.80 -12.87 12.66
N LEU A 323 -21.88 -12.17 13.03
CA LEU A 323 -22.22 -11.91 14.44
C LEU A 323 -22.37 -13.22 15.23
N LEU A 324 -23.09 -14.20 14.68
CA LEU A 324 -23.27 -15.51 15.31
C LEU A 324 -21.96 -16.31 15.37
N ALA A 325 -21.20 -16.33 14.28
CA ALA A 325 -19.97 -17.08 14.15
C ALA A 325 -18.84 -16.54 15.05
N LYS A 326 -18.83 -15.24 15.35
CA LYS A 326 -17.84 -14.60 16.23
C LYS A 326 -18.20 -14.70 17.71
N ASP A 327 -19.47 -14.90 18.06
CA ASP A 327 -19.87 -15.18 19.45
C ASP A 327 -19.32 -16.55 19.88
N LYS A 328 -18.38 -16.55 20.83
CA LYS A 328 -17.73 -17.78 21.32
C LYS A 328 -18.68 -18.65 22.16
N ASN A 329 -19.82 -18.13 22.59
CA ASN A 329 -20.82 -18.88 23.37
C ASN A 329 -21.80 -19.65 22.47
N ILE A 330 -21.81 -19.38 21.16
CA ILE A 330 -22.68 -20.07 20.20
C ILE A 330 -21.93 -21.27 19.60
N ASN A 331 -22.50 -22.47 19.76
CA ASN A 331 -22.02 -23.65 19.06
C ASN A 331 -22.28 -23.51 17.55
N LEU A 332 -21.31 -23.83 16.70
CA LEU A 332 -21.46 -23.62 15.25
C LEU A 332 -22.52 -24.53 14.64
N GLY A 333 -22.76 -25.71 15.20
CA GLY A 333 -23.81 -26.64 14.73
C GLY A 333 -25.24 -26.12 14.92
N ASP A 334 -25.42 -25.14 15.81
CA ASP A 334 -26.69 -24.44 16.01
C ASP A 334 -26.99 -23.43 14.90
N ILE A 335 -26.07 -23.19 13.96
CA ILE A 335 -26.25 -22.21 12.88
C ILE A 335 -26.63 -22.93 11.58
N ASP A 336 -27.77 -22.56 11.00
CA ASP A 336 -28.21 -22.96 9.67
C ASP A 336 -27.76 -21.94 8.63
N ILE A 337 -26.74 -22.29 7.84
CA ILE A 337 -26.15 -21.42 6.82
C ILE A 337 -26.87 -21.48 5.46
N SER A 338 -28.04 -22.11 5.36
CA SER A 338 -28.74 -22.37 4.07
C SER A 338 -29.04 -21.13 3.22
N ASN A 339 -29.09 -19.94 3.82
CA ASN A 339 -29.36 -18.69 3.11
C ASN A 339 -28.08 -17.94 2.67
N ILE A 340 -26.88 -18.44 3.00
CA ILE A 340 -25.61 -17.74 2.77
C ILE A 340 -24.70 -18.59 1.87
N ASP A 341 -24.37 -18.08 0.68
CA ASP A 341 -23.48 -18.73 -0.29
C ASP A 341 -22.01 -18.22 -0.24
N ASP A 342 -21.76 -17.15 0.52
CA ASP A 342 -20.45 -16.50 0.67
C ASP A 342 -19.98 -16.59 2.13
N LEU A 343 -19.07 -17.54 2.38
CA LEU A 343 -18.40 -17.77 3.67
C LEU A 343 -17.00 -17.13 3.74
N SER A 344 -16.61 -16.33 2.74
CA SER A 344 -15.29 -15.72 2.72
C SER A 344 -15.07 -14.84 3.96
N LEU A 345 -13.84 -14.87 4.50
CA LEU A 345 -13.42 -14.10 5.68
C LEU A 345 -14.18 -14.37 6.98
N LEU A 346 -15.09 -15.36 7.04
CA LEU A 346 -15.99 -15.54 8.19
C LEU A 346 -15.26 -15.73 9.53
N PHE A 347 -14.16 -16.49 9.52
CA PHE A 347 -13.35 -16.81 10.69
C PHE A 347 -11.92 -16.31 10.59
N ILE A 348 -11.65 -15.28 9.77
CA ILE A 348 -10.31 -14.68 9.74
C ILE A 348 -9.91 -14.13 11.13
N ASN A 349 -8.66 -14.33 11.54
CA ASN A 349 -8.11 -13.94 12.84
C ASN A 349 -8.98 -14.41 14.03
N CYS A 350 -9.61 -15.58 13.92
CA CYS A 350 -10.57 -16.06 14.91
C CYS A 350 -9.98 -17.14 15.81
N GLU A 351 -10.00 -16.88 17.12
CA GLU A 351 -9.68 -17.88 18.14
C GLU A 351 -10.96 -18.31 18.87
N ARG A 352 -11.49 -19.49 18.53
CA ARG A 352 -12.68 -20.08 19.18
C ARG A 352 -12.70 -21.62 19.09
N ASP A 353 -13.67 -22.23 19.74
CA ASP A 353 -14.01 -23.64 19.50
C ASP A 353 -14.76 -23.77 18.16
N PHE A 354 -14.29 -24.64 17.29
CA PHE A 354 -14.89 -24.89 15.97
C PHE A 354 -15.85 -26.09 15.95
N SER A 355 -16.09 -26.74 17.10
CA SER A 355 -17.01 -27.86 17.21
C SER A 355 -18.41 -27.52 16.66
N GLY A 356 -18.99 -28.46 15.92
CA GLY A 356 -20.30 -28.34 15.28
C GLY A 356 -20.24 -27.78 13.85
N ILE A 357 -19.13 -27.19 13.42
CA ILE A 357 -19.00 -26.65 12.05
C ILE A 357 -19.02 -27.75 10.98
N GLU A 358 -18.59 -28.96 11.34
CA GLU A 358 -18.65 -30.15 10.48
C GLU A 358 -20.08 -30.51 10.05
N SER A 359 -21.08 -30.06 10.82
CA SER A 359 -22.51 -30.28 10.53
C SER A 359 -23.12 -29.31 9.51
N TRP A 360 -22.36 -28.30 9.06
CA TRP A 360 -22.85 -27.34 8.08
C TRP A 360 -23.10 -27.98 6.72
N ASN A 361 -24.27 -27.73 6.15
CA ASN A 361 -24.55 -28.06 4.75
C ASN A 361 -23.92 -26.98 3.86
N THR A 362 -22.86 -27.35 3.13
CA THR A 362 -22.09 -26.44 2.27
C THR A 362 -22.41 -26.58 0.77
N SER A 363 -23.37 -27.43 0.40
CA SER A 363 -23.70 -27.75 -1.01
C SER A 363 -24.21 -26.57 -1.86
N HIS A 364 -24.55 -25.43 -1.24
CA HIS A 364 -24.93 -24.18 -1.90
C HIS A 364 -23.83 -23.11 -1.88
N VAL A 365 -22.73 -23.34 -1.16
CA VAL A 365 -21.67 -22.34 -0.95
C VAL A 365 -20.82 -22.19 -2.21
N VAL A 366 -20.55 -20.94 -2.57
CA VAL A 366 -19.79 -20.54 -3.76
C VAL A 366 -18.42 -19.96 -3.40
N ASN A 367 -18.30 -19.31 -2.23
CA ASN A 367 -17.09 -18.59 -1.85
C ASN A 367 -16.62 -18.95 -0.42
N MET A 368 -15.38 -19.44 -0.30
CA MET A 368 -14.74 -19.80 0.96
C MET A 368 -13.36 -19.14 1.12
N SER A 369 -13.03 -18.14 0.31
CA SER A 369 -11.69 -17.53 0.34
C SER A 369 -11.38 -16.89 1.69
N ASN A 370 -10.17 -17.13 2.17
CA ASN A 370 -9.68 -16.61 3.45
C ASN A 370 -10.60 -16.92 4.64
N MET A 371 -11.49 -17.93 4.54
CA MET A 371 -12.51 -18.22 5.56
C MET A 371 -11.88 -18.47 6.93
N PHE A 372 -10.74 -19.17 7.00
CA PHE A 372 -10.06 -19.54 8.25
C PHE A 372 -8.66 -18.95 8.38
N ALA A 373 -8.29 -17.95 7.58
CA ALA A 373 -6.95 -17.37 7.62
C ALA A 373 -6.62 -16.82 9.03
N TYR A 374 -5.44 -17.12 9.55
CA TYR A 374 -4.95 -16.69 10.86
C TYR A 374 -5.84 -17.15 12.04
N SER A 375 -6.60 -18.22 11.89
CA SER A 375 -7.45 -18.78 12.96
C SER A 375 -6.81 -20.00 13.62
N ASN A 376 -7.39 -20.46 14.73
CA ASN A 376 -7.02 -21.74 15.36
C ASN A 376 -7.78 -22.96 14.77
N MET A 377 -8.32 -22.86 13.55
CA MET A 377 -9.13 -23.90 12.92
C MET A 377 -8.32 -25.18 12.63
N ASN A 378 -8.76 -26.32 13.18
CA ASN A 378 -8.26 -27.65 12.83
C ASN A 378 -9.35 -28.74 12.98
N GLN A 379 -10.64 -28.36 12.92
CA GLN A 379 -11.77 -29.29 13.00
C GLN A 379 -11.93 -30.07 11.69
N ASP A 380 -12.32 -31.34 11.76
CA ASP A 380 -12.54 -32.17 10.56
C ASP A 380 -13.76 -31.67 9.76
N ILE A 381 -13.50 -31.25 8.53
CA ILE A 381 -14.48 -30.74 7.56
C ILE A 381 -14.41 -31.50 6.24
N GLY A 382 -13.85 -32.71 6.24
CA GLY A 382 -13.70 -33.54 5.05
C GLY A 382 -15.03 -33.96 4.41
N MET A 383 -16.15 -33.88 5.16
CA MET A 383 -17.50 -34.22 4.70
C MET A 383 -18.23 -33.08 3.98
N TRP A 384 -17.65 -31.88 3.91
CA TRP A 384 -18.27 -30.75 3.22
C TRP A 384 -18.40 -30.97 1.71
N ASP A 385 -19.51 -30.52 1.14
CA ASP A 385 -19.73 -30.49 -0.30
C ASP A 385 -19.20 -29.18 -0.88
N THR A 386 -18.04 -29.24 -1.53
CA THR A 386 -17.41 -28.08 -2.18
C THR A 386 -17.72 -27.97 -3.67
N SER A 387 -18.65 -28.77 -4.21
CA SER A 387 -18.88 -28.90 -5.66
C SER A 387 -19.29 -27.59 -6.34
N LYS A 388 -19.87 -26.63 -5.62
CA LYS A 388 -20.21 -25.29 -6.14
C LYS A 388 -19.19 -24.21 -5.84
N VAL A 389 -18.16 -24.50 -5.05
CA VAL A 389 -17.16 -23.51 -4.64
C VAL A 389 -16.31 -23.11 -5.84
N THR A 390 -16.20 -21.81 -6.08
CA THR A 390 -15.37 -21.23 -7.14
C THR A 390 -14.15 -20.48 -6.61
N TYR A 391 -14.16 -20.10 -5.33
CA TYR A 391 -13.13 -19.32 -4.67
C TYR A 391 -12.75 -19.92 -3.30
N MET A 392 -11.48 -20.24 -3.10
CA MET A 392 -10.94 -20.81 -1.84
C MET A 392 -9.46 -20.47 -1.59
N ASP A 393 -8.90 -19.51 -2.32
CA ASP A 393 -7.59 -18.91 -2.05
C ASP A 393 -7.49 -18.40 -0.60
N GLY A 394 -6.32 -18.59 -0.01
CA GLY A 394 -6.01 -18.18 1.35
C GLY A 394 -6.84 -18.86 2.45
N MET A 395 -7.66 -19.87 2.15
CA MET A 395 -8.63 -20.43 3.12
C MET A 395 -7.97 -20.85 4.45
N PHE A 396 -6.76 -21.40 4.42
CA PHE A 396 -6.00 -21.86 5.60
C PHE A 396 -4.65 -21.15 5.78
N GLN A 397 -4.55 -19.89 5.33
CA GLN A 397 -3.33 -19.10 5.47
C GLN A 397 -3.01 -18.86 6.97
N ASN A 398 -1.80 -19.18 7.41
CA ASN A 398 -1.32 -19.10 8.80
C ASN A 398 -2.26 -19.83 9.80
N THR A 399 -2.78 -20.99 9.40
CA THR A 399 -3.71 -21.80 10.20
C THR A 399 -3.06 -23.16 10.51
N PRO A 400 -3.20 -23.73 11.74
CA PRO A 400 -2.64 -25.04 12.09
C PRO A 400 -3.42 -26.22 11.48
N PHE A 401 -4.10 -26.00 10.36
CA PHE A 401 -5.02 -26.95 9.75
C PHE A 401 -4.26 -28.16 9.18
N ASN A 402 -4.67 -29.37 9.55
CA ASN A 402 -4.07 -30.61 9.08
C ASN A 402 -5.10 -31.76 8.96
N GLN A 403 -6.33 -31.44 8.57
CA GLN A 403 -7.40 -32.43 8.39
C GLN A 403 -7.52 -32.90 6.93
N ASN A 404 -8.00 -34.12 6.74
CA ASN A 404 -8.10 -34.72 5.41
C ASN A 404 -9.25 -34.10 4.60
N ILE A 405 -8.89 -33.43 3.51
CA ILE A 405 -9.82 -32.78 2.57
C ILE A 405 -9.67 -33.30 1.14
N ASN A 406 -9.07 -34.48 0.97
CA ASN A 406 -8.82 -35.07 -0.35
C ASN A 406 -10.14 -35.37 -1.10
N ASN A 407 -11.24 -35.56 -0.38
CA ASN A 407 -12.55 -35.85 -0.98
C ASN A 407 -13.29 -34.61 -1.48
N TRP A 408 -12.76 -33.39 -1.27
CA TRP A 408 -13.37 -32.18 -1.78
C TRP A 408 -13.37 -32.12 -3.31
N ASN A 409 -14.49 -31.69 -3.88
CA ASN A 409 -14.58 -31.40 -5.31
C ASN A 409 -14.18 -29.95 -5.56
N ILE A 410 -13.00 -29.74 -6.15
CA ILE A 410 -12.48 -28.40 -6.48
C ILE A 410 -12.53 -28.07 -7.97
N SER A 411 -13.24 -28.86 -8.78
CA SER A 411 -13.23 -28.74 -10.25
C SER A 411 -13.74 -27.39 -10.79
N ASN A 412 -14.43 -26.60 -9.97
CA ASN A 412 -14.91 -25.25 -10.30
C ASN A 412 -13.95 -24.12 -9.87
N VAL A 413 -12.92 -24.42 -9.09
CA VAL A 413 -11.98 -23.45 -8.54
C VAL A 413 -10.99 -22.97 -9.59
N LYS A 414 -10.77 -21.66 -9.64
CA LYS A 414 -9.84 -21.01 -10.58
C LYS A 414 -8.57 -20.48 -9.92
N ASP A 415 -8.57 -20.37 -8.60
CA ASP A 415 -7.49 -19.75 -7.83
C ASP A 415 -7.27 -20.52 -6.53
N LEU A 416 -6.05 -21.05 -6.35
CA LEU A 416 -5.59 -21.75 -5.14
C LEU A 416 -4.46 -20.98 -4.45
N SER A 417 -4.29 -19.70 -4.78
CA SER A 417 -3.20 -18.89 -4.25
C SER A 417 -3.26 -18.84 -2.73
N SER A 418 -2.10 -18.95 -2.09
CA SER A 418 -1.94 -18.88 -0.64
C SER A 418 -2.79 -19.85 0.19
N MET A 419 -3.43 -20.87 -0.39
CA MET A 419 -4.41 -21.72 0.30
C MET A 419 -3.87 -22.32 1.61
N PHE A 420 -2.58 -22.73 1.62
CA PHE A 420 -1.86 -23.28 2.76
C PHE A 420 -0.60 -22.46 3.11
N TYR A 421 -0.60 -21.15 2.82
CA TYR A 421 0.50 -20.25 3.18
C TYR A 421 0.76 -20.34 4.69
N CYS A 422 1.98 -20.65 5.11
CA CYS A 422 2.37 -20.87 6.51
C CYS A 422 1.49 -21.87 7.28
N ALA A 423 0.82 -22.81 6.62
CA ALA A 423 0.18 -23.94 7.29
C ALA A 423 1.26 -24.99 7.60
N GLU A 424 2.12 -24.70 8.60
CA GLU A 424 3.39 -25.40 8.80
C GLU A 424 3.24 -26.92 9.00
N ASP A 425 2.12 -27.33 9.61
CA ASP A 425 1.82 -28.73 9.93
C ASP A 425 1.06 -29.49 8.83
N PHE A 426 0.54 -28.80 7.81
CA PHE A 426 -0.31 -29.40 6.80
C PHE A 426 0.45 -30.45 5.97
N ASN A 427 -0.03 -31.69 5.99
CA ASN A 427 0.58 -32.79 5.24
C ASN A 427 -0.45 -33.87 4.85
N GLN A 428 -1.62 -33.46 4.33
CA GLN A 428 -2.72 -34.34 3.95
C GLN A 428 -2.78 -34.57 2.44
N PRO A 429 -3.24 -35.75 1.97
CA PRO A 429 -3.28 -36.07 0.54
C PRO A 429 -4.23 -35.13 -0.22
N LEU A 430 -3.86 -34.80 -1.46
CA LEU A 430 -4.60 -33.91 -2.37
C LEU A 430 -4.66 -34.47 -3.81
N ASP A 431 -4.39 -35.77 -3.97
CA ASP A 431 -4.26 -36.45 -5.26
C ASP A 431 -5.59 -36.55 -6.03
N LYS A 432 -6.74 -36.43 -5.36
CA LYS A 432 -8.07 -36.49 -5.99
C LYS A 432 -8.56 -35.15 -6.53
N TRP A 433 -7.83 -34.06 -6.27
CA TRP A 433 -8.25 -32.73 -6.69
C TRP A 433 -8.12 -32.53 -8.20
N ASP A 434 -9.23 -32.16 -8.86
CA ASP A 434 -9.22 -31.73 -10.26
C ASP A 434 -8.79 -30.26 -10.36
N THR A 435 -7.51 -30.03 -10.66
CA THR A 435 -6.94 -28.69 -10.83
C THR A 435 -7.06 -28.12 -12.25
N SER A 436 -7.78 -28.78 -13.18
CA SER A 436 -7.79 -28.44 -14.61
C SER A 436 -8.35 -27.05 -14.97
N ARG A 437 -8.97 -26.36 -14.01
CA ARG A 437 -9.47 -24.98 -14.15
C ARG A 437 -8.64 -23.93 -13.41
N VAL A 438 -7.67 -24.34 -12.60
CA VAL A 438 -6.83 -23.44 -11.79
C VAL A 438 -5.91 -22.63 -12.70
N LYS A 439 -5.87 -21.32 -12.46
CA LYS A 439 -5.06 -20.34 -13.21
C LYS A 439 -3.91 -19.76 -12.39
N SER A 440 -3.98 -19.85 -11.07
CA SER A 440 -2.99 -19.31 -10.14
C SER A 440 -2.79 -20.25 -8.95
N MET A 441 -1.52 -20.47 -8.59
CA MET A 441 -1.10 -21.27 -7.42
C MET A 441 0.02 -20.55 -6.63
N HIS A 442 0.13 -19.23 -6.77
CA HIS A 442 1.20 -18.48 -6.10
C HIS A 442 1.12 -18.63 -4.57
N TYR A 443 2.28 -18.81 -3.95
CA TYR A 443 2.45 -19.07 -2.51
C TYR A 443 1.59 -20.20 -1.90
N MET A 444 0.98 -21.10 -2.70
CA MET A 444 0.01 -22.08 -2.20
C MET A 444 0.54 -22.90 -1.00
N PHE A 445 1.81 -23.31 -1.02
CA PHE A 445 2.49 -24.05 0.04
C PHE A 445 3.70 -23.29 0.61
N TYR A 446 3.72 -21.96 0.50
CA TYR A 446 4.77 -21.15 1.11
C TYR A 446 4.88 -21.47 2.60
N ARG A 447 6.06 -21.85 3.10
CA ARG A 447 6.28 -22.24 4.51
C ARG A 447 5.40 -23.39 5.03
N ALA A 448 4.81 -24.22 4.18
CA ALA A 448 4.18 -25.47 4.61
C ALA A 448 5.27 -26.51 4.95
N LEU A 449 5.94 -26.34 6.10
CA LEU A 449 7.20 -27.01 6.45
C LEU A 449 7.15 -28.54 6.33
N LYS A 450 6.01 -29.15 6.69
CA LYS A 450 5.81 -30.61 6.67
C LYS A 450 5.21 -31.15 5.36
N PHE A 451 4.73 -30.30 4.46
CA PHE A 451 4.03 -30.76 3.26
C PHE A 451 4.94 -31.58 2.34
N ASN A 452 4.55 -32.83 2.06
CA ASN A 452 5.26 -33.73 1.17
C ASN A 452 4.33 -34.80 0.55
N GLN A 453 3.12 -34.41 0.16
CA GLN A 453 2.12 -35.33 -0.41
C GLN A 453 2.16 -35.32 -1.93
N ASP A 454 1.83 -36.46 -2.55
CA ASP A 454 1.84 -36.61 -4.01
C ASP A 454 0.80 -35.70 -4.67
N ILE A 455 1.29 -34.85 -5.56
CA ILE A 455 0.53 -33.91 -6.39
C ILE A 455 0.97 -34.00 -7.86
N GLY A 456 1.68 -35.07 -8.24
CA GLY A 456 2.22 -35.26 -9.58
C GLY A 456 1.14 -35.41 -10.66
N LEU A 457 -0.08 -35.77 -10.27
CA LEU A 457 -1.24 -35.94 -11.16
C LEU A 457 -2.04 -34.65 -11.40
N TRP A 458 -1.67 -33.53 -10.76
CA TRP A 458 -2.36 -32.26 -10.99
C TRP A 458 -2.21 -31.76 -12.43
N ASN A 459 -3.31 -31.26 -12.98
CA ASN A 459 -3.32 -30.58 -14.27
C ASN A 459 -2.99 -29.09 -14.08
N THR A 460 -1.77 -28.69 -14.45
CA THR A 460 -1.28 -27.31 -14.33
C THR A 460 -1.37 -26.52 -15.63
N SER A 461 -1.97 -27.08 -16.70
CA SER A 461 -1.88 -26.52 -18.06
C SER A 461 -2.48 -25.10 -18.22
N LYS A 462 -3.33 -24.64 -17.30
CA LYS A 462 -3.90 -23.29 -17.29
C LYS A 462 -3.22 -22.32 -16.31
N VAL A 463 -2.29 -22.81 -15.49
CA VAL A 463 -1.60 -22.00 -14.48
C VAL A 463 -0.64 -21.03 -15.16
N LYS A 464 -0.70 -19.77 -14.75
CA LYS A 464 0.15 -18.69 -15.29
C LYS A 464 1.19 -18.18 -14.30
N ASP A 465 0.92 -18.34 -13.00
CA ASP A 465 1.78 -17.88 -11.92
C ASP A 465 1.98 -18.97 -10.87
N MET A 466 3.26 -19.26 -10.58
CA MET A 466 3.74 -20.24 -9.60
C MET A 466 4.78 -19.61 -8.66
N ASN A 467 4.86 -18.28 -8.56
CA ASN A 467 5.86 -17.64 -7.70
C ASN A 467 5.71 -18.12 -6.25
N HIS A 468 6.86 -18.43 -5.64
CA HIS A 468 6.99 -18.88 -4.25
C HIS A 468 6.10 -20.07 -3.85
N MET A 469 5.57 -20.85 -4.80
CA MET A 469 4.59 -21.91 -4.51
C MET A 469 5.05 -22.89 -3.42
N PHE A 470 6.32 -23.31 -3.43
CA PHE A 470 6.94 -24.20 -2.44
C PHE A 470 8.03 -23.53 -1.61
N SER A 471 8.13 -22.20 -1.64
CA SER A 471 9.19 -21.49 -0.94
C SER A 471 9.13 -21.80 0.56
N ASN A 472 10.25 -22.27 1.12
CA ASN A 472 10.40 -22.74 2.48
C ASN A 472 9.52 -23.96 2.86
N ALA A 473 9.00 -24.72 1.89
CA ALA A 473 8.39 -26.03 2.12
C ALA A 473 9.51 -27.08 2.33
N GLU A 474 10.15 -27.06 3.50
CA GLU A 474 11.41 -27.76 3.73
C GLU A 474 11.36 -29.27 3.46
N SER A 475 10.20 -29.91 3.69
CA SER A 475 10.03 -31.35 3.51
C SER A 475 9.67 -31.78 2.08
N PHE A 476 9.26 -30.84 1.21
CA PHE A 476 8.73 -31.16 -0.10
C PHE A 476 9.79 -31.79 -1.02
N ASN A 477 9.50 -32.98 -1.53
CA ASN A 477 10.37 -33.73 -2.44
C ASN A 477 9.58 -34.69 -3.36
N GLN A 478 8.38 -34.28 -3.80
CA GLN A 478 7.50 -35.10 -4.64
C GLN A 478 7.75 -34.88 -6.14
N ASN A 479 7.55 -35.92 -6.94
CA ASN A 479 7.79 -35.87 -8.37
C ASN A 479 6.69 -35.10 -9.10
N ILE A 480 7.07 -33.94 -9.66
CA ILE A 480 6.19 -33.03 -10.40
C ILE A 480 6.68 -32.82 -11.85
N ASN A 481 7.53 -33.72 -12.36
CA ASN A 481 8.08 -33.62 -13.71
C ASN A 481 7.00 -33.70 -14.80
N ASN A 482 5.85 -34.32 -14.49
CA ASN A 482 4.74 -34.44 -15.45
C ASN A 482 3.83 -33.20 -15.53
N TRP A 483 4.09 -32.16 -14.73
CA TRP A 483 3.32 -30.92 -14.80
C TRP A 483 3.52 -30.20 -16.14
N ASN A 484 2.43 -29.66 -16.69
CA ASN A 484 2.49 -28.81 -17.86
C ASN A 484 2.68 -27.35 -17.43
N VAL A 485 3.88 -26.81 -17.61
CA VAL A 485 4.24 -25.43 -17.25
C VAL A 485 4.36 -24.48 -18.45
N SER A 486 3.95 -24.92 -19.66
CA SER A 486 4.06 -24.14 -20.92
C SER A 486 3.29 -22.82 -20.97
N ASN A 487 2.44 -22.54 -19.97
CA ASN A 487 1.70 -21.29 -19.82
C ASN A 487 2.16 -20.43 -18.63
N VAL A 488 3.11 -20.92 -17.83
CA VAL A 488 3.65 -20.21 -16.67
C VAL A 488 4.58 -19.09 -17.15
N LYS A 489 4.42 -17.90 -16.57
CA LYS A 489 5.23 -16.72 -16.88
C LYS A 489 6.20 -16.34 -15.75
N ASN A 490 5.88 -16.72 -14.53
CA ASN A 490 6.60 -16.32 -13.32
C ASN A 490 6.83 -17.55 -12.43
N MET A 491 8.12 -17.86 -12.19
CA MET A 491 8.59 -18.93 -11.30
C MET A 491 9.52 -18.38 -10.20
N HIS A 492 9.45 -17.06 -9.96
CA HIS A 492 10.28 -16.40 -8.95
C HIS A 492 10.16 -17.10 -7.60
N GLY A 493 11.30 -17.54 -7.05
CA GLY A 493 11.38 -18.18 -5.73
C GLY A 493 10.59 -19.48 -5.56
N MET A 494 10.13 -20.14 -6.63
CA MET A 494 9.23 -21.31 -6.54
C MET A 494 9.72 -22.39 -5.56
N PHE A 495 11.02 -22.65 -5.53
CA PHE A 495 11.67 -23.63 -4.66
C PHE A 495 12.63 -22.99 -3.64
N PHE A 496 12.56 -21.67 -3.41
CA PHE A 496 13.46 -21.00 -2.46
C PHE A 496 13.46 -21.72 -1.11
N TYR A 497 14.65 -22.09 -0.60
CA TYR A 497 14.83 -22.77 0.69
C TYR A 497 14.10 -24.12 0.82
N THR A 498 13.83 -24.83 -0.29
CA THR A 498 13.29 -26.21 -0.27
C THR A 498 14.39 -27.24 0.00
N LYS A 499 14.76 -27.40 1.27
CA LYS A 499 15.97 -28.16 1.68
C LYS A 499 16.06 -29.58 1.13
N LYS A 500 14.94 -30.30 0.99
CA LYS A 500 14.91 -31.70 0.53
C LYS A 500 14.69 -31.90 -0.96
N PHE A 501 14.23 -30.87 -1.68
CA PHE A 501 13.78 -31.02 -3.06
C PHE A 501 14.94 -31.40 -4.01
N ASN A 502 14.80 -32.55 -4.68
CA ASN A 502 15.76 -33.05 -5.67
C ASN A 502 15.08 -34.01 -6.66
N GLN A 503 13.99 -33.57 -7.28
CA GLN A 503 13.20 -34.35 -8.25
C GLN A 503 13.41 -33.82 -9.68
N PRO A 504 13.37 -34.68 -10.71
CA PRO A 504 13.62 -34.28 -12.09
C PRO A 504 12.58 -33.25 -12.57
N LEU A 505 13.03 -32.32 -13.42
CA LEU A 505 12.22 -31.24 -14.01
C LEU A 505 12.49 -31.08 -15.52
N ASP A 506 13.10 -32.09 -16.15
CA ASP A 506 13.58 -32.06 -17.53
C ASP A 506 12.47 -32.01 -18.58
N LYS A 507 11.22 -32.36 -18.21
CA LYS A 507 10.06 -32.33 -19.10
C LYS A 507 9.34 -30.97 -19.14
N TRP A 508 9.77 -30.02 -18.32
CA TRP A 508 9.12 -28.72 -18.23
C TRP A 508 9.42 -27.84 -19.46
N ASP A 509 8.36 -27.41 -20.16
CA ASP A 509 8.46 -26.36 -21.18
C ASP A 509 8.45 -24.97 -20.53
N THR A 510 9.63 -24.38 -20.35
CA THR A 510 9.82 -23.07 -19.73
C THR A 510 9.79 -21.91 -20.72
N GLY A 511 9.45 -22.13 -22.00
CA GLY A 511 9.65 -21.15 -23.07
C GLY A 511 8.87 -19.82 -22.92
N LYS A 512 7.88 -19.75 -22.03
CA LYS A 512 7.13 -18.51 -21.71
C LYS A 512 7.52 -17.85 -20.38
N VAL A 513 8.42 -18.47 -19.62
CA VAL A 513 8.86 -17.94 -18.33
C VAL A 513 9.75 -16.72 -18.56
N THR A 514 9.46 -15.64 -17.83
CA THR A 514 10.20 -14.37 -17.93
C THR A 514 10.98 -14.03 -16.66
N ASN A 515 10.64 -14.66 -15.54
CA ASN A 515 11.28 -14.45 -14.24
C ASN A 515 11.53 -15.78 -13.52
N MET A 516 12.81 -16.09 -13.26
CA MET A 516 13.29 -17.24 -12.49
C MET A 516 14.20 -16.82 -11.32
N ALA A 517 14.19 -15.54 -10.94
CA ALA A 517 15.02 -15.04 -9.85
C ALA A 517 14.76 -15.84 -8.57
N SER A 518 15.82 -16.16 -7.83
CA SER A 518 15.79 -16.94 -6.58
C SER A 518 15.14 -18.33 -6.66
N MET A 519 14.86 -18.89 -7.85
CA MET A 519 14.04 -20.11 -7.99
C MET A 519 14.52 -21.27 -7.11
N PHE A 520 15.84 -21.53 -7.06
CA PHE A 520 16.43 -22.60 -6.24
C PHE A 520 17.34 -22.08 -5.12
N GLN A 521 17.30 -20.79 -4.81
CA GLN A 521 18.15 -20.20 -3.77
C GLN A 521 18.01 -20.98 -2.45
N SER A 522 19.13 -21.39 -1.86
CA SER A 522 19.21 -22.17 -0.62
C SER A 522 18.53 -23.55 -0.66
N SER A 523 18.21 -24.08 -1.85
CA SER A 523 17.73 -25.46 -2.04
C SER A 523 18.93 -26.41 -2.06
N LYS A 524 19.54 -26.61 -0.90
CA LYS A 524 20.90 -27.18 -0.77
C LYS A 524 21.14 -28.45 -1.59
N ARG A 525 20.14 -29.34 -1.69
CA ARG A 525 20.22 -30.66 -2.32
C ARG A 525 19.84 -30.71 -3.80
N PHE A 526 19.36 -29.62 -4.37
CA PHE A 526 18.88 -29.63 -5.75
C PHE A 526 20.06 -29.79 -6.73
N ASN A 527 20.07 -30.88 -7.50
CA ASN A 527 21.11 -31.18 -8.47
C ASN A 527 20.56 -31.97 -9.69
N GLN A 528 19.37 -31.59 -10.17
CA GLN A 528 18.71 -32.26 -11.29
C GLN A 528 18.98 -31.57 -12.62
N ASN A 529 19.08 -32.35 -13.69
CA ASN A 529 19.38 -31.84 -15.01
C ASN A 529 18.22 -30.96 -15.53
N ILE A 530 18.56 -29.71 -15.86
CA ILE A 530 17.66 -28.67 -16.38
C ILE A 530 18.20 -28.05 -17.68
N SER A 531 19.16 -28.73 -18.34
CA SER A 531 19.75 -28.27 -19.60
C SER A 531 18.74 -28.18 -20.75
N SER A 532 17.61 -28.91 -20.67
CA SER A 532 16.53 -28.89 -21.66
C SER A 532 15.65 -27.64 -21.60
N TRP A 533 15.77 -26.81 -20.57
CA TRP A 533 14.92 -25.64 -20.40
C TRP A 533 15.18 -24.56 -21.46
N ASN A 534 14.11 -24.04 -22.06
CA ASN A 534 14.18 -22.86 -22.89
C ASN A 534 14.08 -21.61 -21.99
N VAL A 535 15.18 -20.85 -21.91
CA VAL A 535 15.28 -19.67 -21.04
C VAL A 535 15.48 -18.35 -21.79
N SER A 536 15.32 -18.36 -23.11
CA SER A 536 15.54 -17.19 -23.99
C SER A 536 14.70 -15.95 -23.64
N HIS A 537 13.55 -16.14 -22.96
CA HIS A 537 12.67 -15.06 -22.51
C HIS A 537 12.90 -14.61 -21.06
N VAL A 538 13.79 -15.27 -20.32
CA VAL A 538 14.09 -14.93 -18.92
C VAL A 538 14.94 -13.67 -18.88
N LYS A 539 14.46 -12.66 -18.14
CA LYS A 539 15.14 -11.37 -18.01
C LYS A 539 16.08 -11.29 -16.82
N ASN A 540 15.78 -12.07 -15.77
CA ASN A 540 16.43 -11.96 -14.47
C ASN A 540 16.67 -13.35 -13.88
N PHE A 541 17.95 -13.68 -13.67
CA PHE A 541 18.44 -14.89 -13.01
C PHE A 541 19.06 -14.61 -11.63
N SER A 542 18.88 -13.40 -11.09
CA SER A 542 19.47 -13.00 -9.82
C SER A 542 19.14 -14.05 -8.76
N TYR A 543 20.17 -14.48 -8.04
CA TYR A 543 20.10 -15.47 -6.95
C TYR A 543 19.63 -16.88 -7.32
N MET A 544 19.44 -17.24 -8.60
CA MET A 544 18.79 -18.51 -9.01
C MET A 544 19.33 -19.75 -8.27
N PHE A 545 20.65 -19.89 -8.13
CA PHE A 545 21.34 -20.99 -7.45
C PHE A 545 22.17 -20.54 -6.24
N LYS A 546 21.88 -19.36 -5.66
CA LYS A 546 22.62 -18.88 -4.49
C LYS A 546 22.46 -19.87 -3.33
N LYS A 547 23.56 -20.35 -2.76
CA LYS A 547 23.59 -21.36 -1.67
C LYS A 547 22.93 -22.71 -2.06
N THR A 548 22.86 -23.03 -3.35
CA THR A 548 22.44 -24.35 -3.84
C THR A 548 23.67 -25.26 -3.88
N GLU A 549 24.07 -25.75 -2.71
CA GLU A 549 25.41 -26.31 -2.45
C GLU A 549 25.79 -27.52 -3.34
N ASP A 550 24.82 -28.38 -3.68
CA ASP A 550 25.05 -29.61 -4.44
C ASP A 550 24.94 -29.42 -5.97
N PHE A 551 24.47 -28.26 -6.45
CA PHE A 551 24.16 -28.06 -7.86
C PHE A 551 25.42 -28.04 -8.74
N ASN A 552 25.49 -28.94 -9.72
CA ASN A 552 26.55 -28.99 -10.72
C ASN A 552 26.07 -29.67 -12.02
N GLN A 553 25.04 -29.10 -12.63
CA GLN A 553 24.45 -29.60 -13.89
C GLN A 553 24.83 -28.71 -15.08
N PRO A 554 24.87 -29.26 -16.30
CA PRO A 554 25.25 -28.50 -17.48
C PRO A 554 24.25 -27.38 -17.80
N LEU A 555 24.76 -26.17 -18.01
CA LEU A 555 23.99 -24.97 -18.37
C LEU A 555 24.52 -24.27 -19.65
N ASN A 556 25.60 -24.77 -20.25
CA ASN A 556 26.30 -24.10 -21.35
C ASN A 556 25.39 -23.83 -22.56
N GLY A 557 24.43 -24.72 -22.83
CA GLY A 557 23.49 -24.60 -23.95
C GLY A 557 22.28 -23.69 -23.70
N TRP A 558 22.22 -22.98 -22.56
CA TRP A 558 21.15 -22.01 -22.31
C TRP A 558 21.33 -20.74 -23.15
N ASP A 559 20.28 -20.36 -23.88
CA ASP A 559 20.19 -19.05 -24.52
C ASP A 559 19.82 -17.97 -23.49
N ILE A 560 20.81 -17.20 -23.04
CA ILE A 560 20.64 -16.09 -22.10
C ILE A 560 20.56 -14.71 -22.77
N THR A 561 20.38 -14.64 -24.10
CA THR A 561 20.41 -13.37 -24.85
C THR A 561 19.28 -12.40 -24.47
N GLY A 562 18.25 -12.86 -23.75
CA GLY A 562 17.16 -12.05 -23.18
C GLY A 562 17.42 -11.53 -21.76
N THR A 563 18.51 -11.97 -21.10
CA THR A 563 18.83 -11.65 -19.70
C THR A 563 19.54 -10.31 -19.57
N THR A 564 19.31 -9.61 -18.45
CA THR A 564 20.05 -8.39 -18.10
C THR A 564 20.80 -8.47 -16.77
N SER A 565 20.44 -9.38 -15.86
CA SER A 565 21.13 -9.55 -14.57
C SER A 565 21.35 -11.03 -14.22
N LEU A 566 22.59 -11.33 -13.82
CA LEU A 566 23.08 -12.59 -13.28
C LEU A 566 23.51 -12.44 -11.81
N ALA A 567 23.08 -11.36 -11.14
CA ALA A 567 23.53 -11.02 -9.79
C ALA A 567 23.39 -12.19 -8.80
N TYR A 568 24.48 -12.57 -8.17
CA TYR A 568 24.57 -13.62 -7.15
C TYR A 568 24.07 -15.00 -7.61
N MET A 569 23.97 -15.26 -8.92
CA MET A 569 23.37 -16.49 -9.45
C MET A 569 23.97 -17.76 -8.84
N PHE A 570 25.29 -17.84 -8.69
CA PHE A 570 26.01 -18.98 -8.11
C PHE A 570 26.71 -18.66 -6.79
N SER A 571 26.36 -17.55 -6.13
CA SER A 571 26.98 -17.17 -4.86
C SER A 571 26.83 -18.30 -3.83
N HIS A 572 27.92 -18.76 -3.22
CA HIS A 572 27.98 -19.92 -2.33
C HIS A 572 27.51 -21.27 -2.93
N ALA A 573 27.44 -21.42 -4.25
CA ALA A 573 27.20 -22.72 -4.89
C ALA A 573 28.47 -23.58 -4.84
N LYS A 574 28.68 -24.31 -3.74
CA LYS A 574 29.94 -24.99 -3.43
C LYS A 574 30.39 -25.97 -4.52
N SER A 575 29.47 -26.76 -5.06
CA SER A 575 29.79 -27.81 -6.02
C SER A 575 29.85 -27.35 -7.48
N PHE A 576 29.38 -26.14 -7.79
CA PHE A 576 29.20 -25.69 -9.16
C PHE A 576 30.53 -25.51 -9.89
N ASN A 577 30.72 -26.24 -10.99
CA ASN A 577 31.89 -26.17 -11.86
C ASN A 577 31.55 -26.56 -13.32
N SER A 578 30.31 -26.32 -13.75
CA SER A 578 29.87 -26.65 -15.11
C SER A 578 30.23 -25.53 -16.10
N PRO A 579 30.57 -25.84 -17.37
CA PRO A 579 30.96 -24.83 -18.37
C PRO A 579 29.85 -23.81 -18.65
N LEU A 580 30.26 -22.55 -18.91
CA LEU A 580 29.40 -21.40 -19.23
C LEU A 580 29.96 -20.55 -20.40
N ASN A 581 30.99 -21.05 -21.10
CA ASN A 581 31.72 -20.31 -22.11
C ASN A 581 30.93 -20.08 -23.41
N GLU A 582 29.80 -20.77 -23.62
CA GLU A 582 28.92 -20.57 -24.79
C GLU A 582 27.84 -19.48 -24.56
N TRP A 583 27.77 -18.90 -23.37
CA TRP A 583 26.80 -17.86 -23.07
C TRP A 583 27.12 -16.53 -23.78
N ASP A 584 26.14 -16.00 -24.51
CA ASP A 584 26.19 -14.63 -25.02
C ASP A 584 25.87 -13.63 -23.88
N THR A 585 26.92 -13.06 -23.30
CA THR A 585 26.82 -12.08 -22.20
C THR A 585 26.65 -10.63 -22.67
N SER A 586 26.56 -10.38 -23.98
CA SER A 586 26.61 -9.02 -24.56
C SER A 586 25.51 -8.09 -24.07
N LYS A 587 24.38 -8.59 -23.55
CA LYS A 587 23.28 -7.77 -22.99
C LYS A 587 23.26 -7.68 -21.47
N ILE A 588 24.16 -8.39 -20.78
CA ILE A 588 24.22 -8.40 -19.33
C ILE A 588 24.72 -7.05 -18.82
N LYS A 589 24.02 -6.50 -17.81
CA LYS A 589 24.37 -5.25 -17.14
C LYS A 589 24.89 -5.47 -15.72
N ASP A 590 24.50 -6.56 -15.08
CA ASP A 590 24.77 -6.79 -13.66
C ASP A 590 25.23 -8.24 -13.42
N MET A 591 26.48 -8.38 -12.98
CA MET A 591 27.11 -9.64 -12.57
C MET A 591 27.55 -9.60 -11.09
N THR A 592 26.95 -8.71 -10.29
CA THR A 592 27.27 -8.53 -8.87
C THR A 592 27.31 -9.88 -8.16
N GLY A 593 28.43 -10.24 -7.55
CA GLY A 593 28.58 -11.41 -6.70
C GLY A 593 28.27 -12.76 -7.37
N MET A 594 28.28 -12.85 -8.71
CA MET A 594 27.83 -14.03 -9.45
C MET A 594 28.48 -15.35 -8.95
N PHE A 595 29.78 -15.33 -8.65
CA PHE A 595 30.57 -16.46 -8.15
C PHE A 595 31.16 -16.21 -6.75
N GLN A 596 30.63 -15.26 -5.99
CA GLN A 596 31.10 -14.95 -4.64
C GLN A 596 31.04 -16.20 -3.76
N LEU A 597 32.12 -16.49 -3.03
CA LEU A 597 32.20 -17.62 -2.10
C LEU A 597 31.91 -18.99 -2.75
N THR A 598 32.18 -19.12 -4.06
CA THR A 598 32.17 -20.42 -4.75
C THR A 598 33.43 -21.21 -4.46
N GLU A 599 33.29 -22.52 -4.26
CA GLU A 599 34.43 -23.35 -3.86
C GLU A 599 35.11 -24.04 -5.05
N LYS A 600 34.35 -24.53 -6.03
CA LYS A 600 34.88 -25.37 -7.13
C LYS A 600 34.93 -24.71 -8.51
N PHE A 601 34.28 -23.56 -8.70
CA PHE A 601 34.12 -22.98 -10.03
C PHE A 601 35.48 -22.54 -10.61
N ASN A 602 35.87 -23.15 -11.74
CA ASN A 602 37.11 -22.84 -12.44
C ASN A 602 37.00 -23.15 -13.96
N GLN A 603 35.92 -22.70 -14.59
CA GLN A 603 35.66 -22.89 -16.02
C GLN A 603 36.05 -21.64 -16.84
N PRO A 604 36.51 -21.78 -18.09
CA PRO A 604 36.98 -20.66 -18.90
C PRO A 604 35.85 -19.65 -19.18
N LEU A 605 36.17 -18.35 -19.03
CA LEU A 605 35.25 -17.22 -19.26
C LEU A 605 35.87 -16.13 -20.18
N SER A 606 36.99 -16.43 -20.84
CA SER A 606 37.74 -15.48 -21.67
C SER A 606 36.92 -14.88 -22.81
N ASP A 607 35.93 -15.63 -23.30
CA ASP A 607 35.16 -15.33 -24.50
C ASP A 607 33.88 -14.52 -24.20
N TRP A 608 33.60 -14.23 -22.93
CA TRP A 608 32.45 -13.41 -22.54
C TRP A 608 32.60 -11.95 -23.02
N ASP A 609 31.59 -11.45 -23.74
CA ASP A 609 31.45 -10.01 -23.99
C ASP A 609 30.85 -9.32 -22.76
N VAL A 610 31.72 -8.68 -21.97
CA VAL A 610 31.33 -7.92 -20.78
C VAL A 610 31.25 -6.41 -21.04
N SER A 611 31.28 -5.97 -22.30
CA SER A 611 31.40 -4.56 -22.65
C SER A 611 30.19 -3.71 -22.27
N ASN A 612 29.04 -4.33 -21.99
CA ASN A 612 27.83 -3.66 -21.50
C ASN A 612 27.56 -3.87 -20.00
N VAL A 613 28.44 -4.58 -19.30
CA VAL A 613 28.30 -4.81 -17.85
C VAL A 613 28.60 -3.51 -17.10
N GLU A 614 27.66 -3.08 -16.27
CA GLU A 614 27.72 -1.87 -15.46
C GLU A 614 28.25 -2.15 -14.04
N THR A 615 28.06 -3.36 -13.51
CA THR A 615 28.61 -3.76 -12.20
C THR A 615 29.04 -5.23 -12.16
N MET A 616 30.20 -5.45 -11.55
CA MET A 616 30.76 -6.77 -11.18
C MET A 616 31.16 -6.78 -9.69
N HIS A 617 30.51 -5.95 -8.88
CA HIS A 617 30.78 -5.86 -7.45
C HIS A 617 30.87 -7.24 -6.81
N ALA A 618 31.98 -7.56 -6.14
CA ALA A 618 32.23 -8.82 -5.46
C ALA A 618 32.10 -10.10 -6.31
N MET A 619 32.18 -10.04 -7.65
CA MET A 619 31.88 -11.17 -8.54
C MET A 619 32.60 -12.47 -8.18
N PHE A 620 33.88 -12.41 -7.82
CA PHE A 620 34.73 -13.54 -7.41
C PHE A 620 35.27 -13.42 -5.98
N SER A 621 34.68 -12.53 -5.17
CA SER A 621 35.13 -12.31 -3.79
C SER A 621 35.08 -13.62 -3.00
N GLU A 622 36.19 -13.92 -2.30
CA GLU A 622 36.37 -15.13 -1.49
C GLU A 622 36.11 -16.44 -2.27
N SER A 623 36.28 -16.44 -3.60
CA SER A 623 36.27 -17.66 -4.40
C SER A 623 37.55 -18.47 -4.17
N LYS A 624 37.42 -19.80 -4.03
CA LYS A 624 38.55 -20.67 -3.66
C LYS A 624 39.34 -21.20 -4.86
N SER A 625 38.65 -21.57 -5.95
CA SER A 625 39.28 -22.32 -7.06
C SER A 625 39.39 -21.53 -8.37
N PHE A 626 38.78 -20.36 -8.50
CA PHE A 626 38.72 -19.65 -9.77
C PHE A 626 40.11 -19.11 -10.16
N ASN A 627 40.66 -19.63 -11.26
CA ASN A 627 41.95 -19.22 -11.80
C ASN A 627 41.97 -19.34 -13.34
N GLN A 628 41.21 -18.46 -14.00
CA GLN A 628 41.12 -18.38 -15.46
C GLN A 628 41.51 -16.98 -15.94
N ASP A 629 42.10 -16.89 -17.13
CA ASP A 629 42.49 -15.61 -17.70
C ASP A 629 41.26 -14.80 -18.17
N ILE A 630 41.06 -13.64 -17.55
CA ILE A 630 40.03 -12.64 -17.89
C ILE A 630 40.65 -11.28 -18.27
N SER A 631 41.94 -11.25 -18.53
CA SER A 631 42.69 -10.03 -18.87
C SER A 631 42.23 -9.40 -20.20
N SER A 632 41.56 -10.17 -21.06
CA SER A 632 41.00 -9.74 -22.36
C SER A 632 39.68 -8.97 -22.27
N TRP A 633 39.03 -8.94 -21.10
CA TRP A 633 37.70 -8.34 -20.93
C TRP A 633 37.67 -6.84 -21.21
N ASN A 634 36.62 -6.40 -21.94
CA ASN A 634 36.38 -4.99 -22.24
C ASN A 634 35.47 -4.36 -21.18
N LEU A 635 36.01 -3.48 -20.33
CA LEU A 635 35.29 -2.90 -19.19
C LEU A 635 34.78 -1.47 -19.43
N LYS A 636 34.50 -1.08 -20.69
CA LYS A 636 34.14 0.31 -21.04
C LYS A 636 32.90 0.87 -20.30
N SER A 637 31.96 0.01 -19.92
CA SER A 637 30.69 0.40 -19.29
C SER A 637 30.67 0.23 -17.78
N ILE A 638 31.74 -0.29 -17.18
CA ILE A 638 31.78 -0.60 -15.75
C ILE A 638 31.68 0.67 -14.90
N LYS A 639 30.88 0.61 -13.84
CA LYS A 639 30.67 1.68 -12.85
C LYS A 639 31.01 1.22 -11.44
N ASP A 640 30.85 -0.06 -11.14
CA ASP A 640 31.25 -0.63 -9.84
C ASP A 640 32.01 -1.95 -10.04
N LEU A 641 33.26 -1.96 -9.59
CA LEU A 641 34.16 -3.10 -9.57
C LEU A 641 34.66 -3.39 -8.15
N SER A 642 34.03 -2.81 -7.14
CA SER A 642 34.43 -2.96 -5.74
C SER A 642 34.39 -4.43 -5.33
N TYR A 643 35.37 -4.87 -4.55
CA TYR A 643 35.52 -6.22 -4.03
C TYR A 643 35.65 -7.34 -5.09
N PHE A 644 35.87 -7.04 -6.37
CA PHE A 644 35.80 -8.00 -7.49
C PHE A 644 36.50 -9.35 -7.22
N LEU A 645 37.76 -9.33 -6.79
CA LEU A 645 38.59 -10.47 -6.39
C LEU A 645 39.02 -10.39 -4.91
N HIS A 646 38.28 -9.64 -4.08
CA HIS A 646 38.63 -9.50 -2.66
C HIS A 646 38.76 -10.88 -2.00
N LYS A 647 39.97 -11.18 -1.49
CA LYS A 647 40.35 -12.46 -0.87
C LYS A 647 40.11 -13.70 -1.75
N ALA A 648 40.18 -13.58 -3.07
CA ALA A 648 40.18 -14.75 -3.96
C ALA A 648 41.48 -15.54 -3.79
N GLU A 649 41.39 -16.84 -3.47
CA GLU A 649 42.55 -17.62 -3.00
C GLU A 649 43.46 -18.12 -4.14
N ALA A 650 42.88 -18.58 -5.25
CA ALA A 650 43.62 -19.28 -6.32
C ALA A 650 43.99 -18.42 -7.53
N TYR A 651 43.45 -17.21 -7.67
CA TYR A 651 43.60 -16.43 -8.90
C TYR A 651 45.02 -15.82 -9.03
N THR A 652 45.68 -16.06 -10.17
CA THR A 652 47.08 -15.64 -10.39
C THR A 652 47.33 -14.76 -11.62
N TYR A 653 46.35 -14.52 -12.48
CA TYR A 653 46.54 -13.76 -13.73
C TYR A 653 46.64 -12.25 -13.49
N SER A 654 47.40 -11.53 -14.31
CA SER A 654 47.54 -10.06 -14.17
C SER A 654 46.34 -9.31 -14.75
N LEU A 655 45.91 -8.25 -14.08
CA LEU A 655 44.85 -7.33 -14.55
C LEU A 655 45.38 -6.01 -15.12
N LYS A 656 46.70 -5.90 -15.34
CA LYS A 656 47.33 -4.66 -15.85
C LYS A 656 46.82 -4.20 -17.22
N SER A 657 46.27 -5.10 -18.02
CA SER A 657 45.67 -4.77 -19.32
C SER A 657 44.40 -3.94 -19.20
N TRP A 658 43.69 -4.03 -18.07
CA TRP A 658 42.47 -3.28 -17.83
C TRP A 658 42.79 -1.80 -17.62
N ARG A 659 42.07 -0.94 -18.36
CA ARG A 659 42.13 0.52 -18.27
C ARG A 659 40.83 1.03 -17.69
N LEU A 660 40.86 1.52 -16.45
CA LEU A 660 39.67 1.96 -15.71
C LEU A 660 39.66 3.48 -15.49
N ASN A 661 38.48 4.09 -15.61
CA ASN A 661 38.27 5.51 -15.39
C ASN A 661 38.06 5.79 -13.89
N LYS A 662 39.02 6.46 -13.25
CA LYS A 662 39.01 6.74 -11.80
C LYS A 662 37.86 7.63 -11.31
N ARG A 663 37.16 8.33 -12.21
CA ARG A 663 36.02 9.21 -11.87
C ARG A 663 34.67 8.51 -11.97
N VAL A 664 34.62 7.33 -12.60
CA VAL A 664 33.38 6.63 -12.93
C VAL A 664 33.27 5.31 -12.18
N VAL A 665 34.41 4.66 -11.88
CA VAL A 665 34.41 3.32 -11.30
C VAL A 665 34.61 3.37 -9.78
N ASP A 666 33.62 2.89 -9.04
CA ASP A 666 33.77 2.55 -7.63
C ASP A 666 34.71 1.34 -7.51
N LYS A 667 35.79 1.52 -6.72
CA LYS A 667 36.99 0.68 -6.78
C LYS A 667 37.46 0.12 -5.45
N TYR A 668 36.57 0.09 -4.45
CA TYR A 668 36.97 -0.30 -3.11
C TYR A 668 37.39 -1.78 -3.10
N TYR A 669 38.67 -2.03 -2.80
CA TYR A 669 39.19 -3.38 -2.54
C TYR A 669 39.07 -4.38 -3.72
N ILE A 670 39.37 -3.95 -4.96
CA ILE A 670 39.27 -4.83 -6.15
C ILE A 670 40.03 -6.15 -5.97
N VAL A 671 41.27 -6.10 -5.50
CA VAL A 671 42.16 -7.27 -5.34
C VAL A 671 42.71 -7.40 -3.90
N GLU A 672 42.09 -6.72 -2.93
CA GLU A 672 42.56 -6.74 -1.55
C GLU A 672 42.57 -8.18 -0.99
N GLY A 673 43.64 -8.56 -0.29
CA GLY A 673 43.80 -9.91 0.23
C GLY A 673 44.28 -10.92 -0.82
N THR A 674 44.71 -10.47 -1.99
CA THR A 674 45.36 -11.28 -3.03
C THR A 674 46.77 -10.75 -3.32
N ASN A 675 47.59 -11.51 -4.05
CA ASN A 675 48.91 -11.08 -4.54
C ASN A 675 48.87 -10.46 -5.96
N ILE A 676 47.68 -10.09 -6.44
CA ILE A 676 47.47 -9.62 -7.82
C ILE A 676 47.73 -8.11 -7.88
N GLU A 677 48.43 -7.67 -8.92
CA GLU A 677 48.62 -6.24 -9.17
C GLU A 677 47.31 -5.56 -9.60
N GLU A 678 47.07 -4.35 -9.10
CA GLU A 678 45.88 -3.58 -9.45
C GLU A 678 45.81 -3.22 -10.95
N PRO A 679 44.60 -3.05 -11.50
CA PRO A 679 44.37 -2.50 -12.84
C PRO A 679 45.01 -1.12 -13.06
N THR A 680 45.22 -0.76 -14.33
CA THR A 680 45.70 0.59 -14.67
C THR A 680 44.56 1.62 -14.69
N TRP A 681 44.85 2.82 -14.17
CA TRP A 681 43.87 3.90 -14.01
C TRP A 681 44.23 5.11 -14.90
N TYR A 682 43.24 5.76 -15.51
CA TYR A 682 43.40 7.03 -16.23
C TYR A 682 42.54 8.16 -15.65
#